data_AF-A0AAE2VZ50-F1
#
_entry.id   AF-A0AAE2VZ50-F1
#
_cell.length_a   1.000
_cell.length_b   1.000
_cell.length_c   1.000
_cell.angle_alpha   90.00
_cell.angle_beta   90.00
_cell.angle_gamma   90.00
#
_symmetry.space_group_name_H-M   'P 1'
#
loop_
_entity.id
_entity.type
_entity.pdbx_description
1 polymer ?
#
loop_
_entity_poly.entity_id
_entity_poly.type
_entity_poly.pdbx_seq_one_letter_code
_entity_poly.pdbx_strand_id
1 'polypeptide(L)'
;MLRLLFSILFISYVSAAAAQQNANTILVMDGSGSMWGQIDGVNKIVIARDVVGDLLDSFPQDQNLGLTVYGHRERGNCADIETVVAPGSDTKAQIRDAVNAINPRGKTPMTDAIIAAAEALRYTEEAATVILVSDGIETCNPDPCAAAQALEEAGINFTAHVVGFDVTDPAALAQMQCLAEETGGQFLTAANASELTTALTTVVAEPVYVPQTVKLVGVLQRGGPEITEPIRWNILPEAGANIDGNGPGFALDLPGGGYNVVGIRETDGAEAGNTFDVAALETDQGQRVEVVFPEPEPNPTEVTFRAVIGTATGTVIDTPVFWDISSEADGVILEEETANPLQAMLKQGSHTVTAYWAEQEVSSPSRQFIVTADPREIVVVFEPPAITASIGAPSTAVAGSTIEVTWDGPANTGDYIGIGKTGVSGSARWRNYAPVADGMPLQLLVPPEPGQYAISYFDDATKDVLGAAQIDVMPAEITISGPAEVSVSEAFEVAWTGPDYSEDFIGVGIVGASGSAQWKNYTPTAEGSPLTLRAPAAPGDYVIKYFFNQENWPAFEVALTVVEPQVSLTAPSEADVSQMIEVAWTGPNTPGDFVGIGRVGASGSGQWRNYTSTADGNPLQLMTPSEPGDYVIKYFLDQGNTPLFEIPITLREPEVSLTAPANAEVSTMIEVSWSGPNTPGDFIGIGVVGASGSAQWRNYAETSTGNPVQLLVPAKPGDYVIKYFLNQRNTPLLDEPISVTPARVTMEVPSVATGGAVIEIPWTGPNHSGDFVGIGVSGASGSAQWKSYAKTSDGSPARLRVPTAGGDYVVKYFLDQRNTPVLTMPVSVTTPPATLNAPSDAASGSMIEVAWTGPNYDGDYIGIGKRGASGSGQWRAYGATADGAVLTIALPDEPGDYLIQYFVSADRTAIAERALTIR
;
A
#
# COMPACT_ATOMS: atom_id res chain seq x y z
N MET A 1 -51.35 -41.08 -36.57
CA MET A 1 -51.56 -41.72 -35.24
C MET A 1 -51.05 -40.72 -34.22
N LEU A 2 -51.71 -40.39 -33.09
CA LEU A 2 -52.84 -41.01 -32.38
C LEU A 2 -53.92 -39.93 -32.00
N ARG A 3 -55.02 -40.29 -31.32
CA ARG A 3 -56.21 -39.44 -30.97
C ARG A 3 -55.99 -38.59 -29.68
N LEU A 4 -56.81 -37.64 -29.16
CA LEU A 4 -58.27 -37.24 -29.20
C LEU A 4 -58.36 -35.72 -28.66
N LEU A 5 -59.40 -34.94 -28.25
CA LEU A 5 -60.89 -34.99 -28.04
C LEU A 5 -61.53 -33.54 -27.87
N PHE A 6 -62.23 -32.94 -28.87
CA PHE A 6 -63.21 -31.79 -28.78
C PHE A 6 -62.70 -30.38 -28.28
N SER A 7 -63.41 -29.23 -28.40
CA SER A 7 -64.85 -28.89 -28.58
C SER A 7 -65.14 -27.60 -29.43
N ILE A 8 -66.40 -27.09 -29.48
CA ILE A 8 -66.95 -26.18 -30.56
C ILE A 8 -67.70 -24.91 -30.04
N LEU A 9 -67.67 -23.78 -30.78
CA LEU A 9 -68.75 -22.74 -30.84
C LEU A 9 -68.77 -21.96 -32.20
N PHE A 10 -69.72 -21.04 -32.46
CA PHE A 10 -70.24 -20.73 -33.83
C PHE A 10 -70.89 -19.31 -34.04
N ILE A 11 -70.97 -18.83 -35.31
CA ILE A 11 -71.90 -17.77 -35.89
C ILE A 11 -71.68 -16.27 -35.49
N SER A 12 -71.95 -15.20 -36.28
CA SER A 12 -72.04 -14.90 -37.75
C SER A 12 -72.15 -13.37 -38.02
N TYR A 13 -71.98 -12.93 -39.28
CA TYR A 13 -72.17 -11.53 -39.76
C TYR A 13 -73.65 -11.14 -40.06
N VAL A 14 -73.93 -9.82 -40.05
CA VAL A 14 -75.09 -9.18 -40.73
C VAL A 14 -74.63 -7.83 -41.33
N SER A 15 -75.19 -7.44 -42.48
CA SER A 15 -75.04 -6.10 -43.09
C SER A 15 -76.40 -5.59 -43.56
N ALA A 16 -76.59 -4.27 -43.61
CA ALA A 16 -77.79 -3.62 -44.13
C ALA A 16 -77.41 -2.39 -44.95
N ALA A 17 -78.21 -2.08 -45.97
CA ALA A 17 -78.10 -0.90 -46.82
C ALA A 17 -79.50 -0.36 -47.14
N ALA A 18 -79.60 0.95 -47.41
CA ALA A 18 -80.85 1.64 -47.75
C ALA A 18 -80.68 2.46 -49.05
N ALA A 19 -81.80 2.89 -49.65
CA ALA A 19 -81.85 3.54 -50.95
C ALA A 19 -82.70 4.82 -50.92
N GLN A 20 -82.66 5.58 -52.02
CA GLN A 20 -83.11 6.97 -52.14
C GLN A 20 -84.57 7.11 -52.62
N GLN A 21 -85.20 8.27 -52.41
CA GLN A 21 -86.61 8.57 -52.74
C GLN A 21 -86.73 9.65 -53.85
N ASN A 22 -87.89 9.69 -54.52
CA ASN A 22 -88.28 10.72 -55.50
C ASN A 22 -89.13 11.82 -54.84
N ALA A 23 -89.10 13.04 -55.37
CA ALA A 23 -89.85 14.19 -54.84
C ALA A 23 -91.28 14.33 -55.42
N ASN A 24 -92.16 15.00 -54.66
CA ASN A 24 -93.55 15.24 -55.02
C ASN A 24 -93.79 16.72 -55.42
N THR A 25 -94.65 16.98 -56.40
CA THR A 25 -94.93 18.35 -56.88
C THR A 25 -96.41 18.57 -57.17
N ILE A 26 -96.93 19.76 -56.87
CA ILE A 26 -98.32 20.13 -57.15
C ILE A 26 -98.42 21.53 -57.79
N LEU A 27 -99.25 21.65 -58.81
CA LEU A 27 -99.58 22.93 -59.42
C LEU A 27 -100.83 23.52 -58.73
N VAL A 28 -100.76 24.78 -58.30
CA VAL A 28 -101.88 25.55 -57.77
C VAL A 28 -102.27 26.60 -58.79
N MET A 29 -103.50 26.53 -59.29
CA MET A 29 -103.97 27.36 -60.40
C MET A 29 -105.15 28.26 -60.01
N ASP A 30 -105.04 29.54 -60.33
CA ASP A 30 -106.09 30.53 -60.12
C ASP A 30 -107.29 30.32 -61.07
N GLY A 31 -108.47 30.13 -60.47
CA GLY A 31 -109.78 30.11 -61.13
C GLY A 31 -110.73 31.20 -60.58
N SER A 32 -110.20 32.27 -59.99
CA SER A 32 -110.95 33.41 -59.49
C SER A 32 -111.52 34.29 -60.62
N GLY A 33 -112.46 35.18 -60.29
CA GLY A 33 -113.18 35.97 -61.29
C GLY A 33 -112.33 36.91 -62.16
N SER A 34 -111.11 37.26 -61.73
CA SER A 34 -110.17 38.13 -62.48
C SER A 34 -109.53 37.45 -63.68
N MET A 35 -109.44 36.10 -63.68
CA MET A 35 -108.92 35.30 -64.81
C MET A 35 -109.77 35.34 -66.10
N TRP A 36 -110.91 36.06 -66.10
CA TRP A 36 -111.64 36.47 -67.30
C TRP A 36 -111.15 37.80 -67.93
N GLY A 37 -110.22 38.50 -67.27
CA GLY A 37 -109.49 39.64 -67.84
C GLY A 37 -108.72 39.25 -69.11
N GLN A 38 -108.32 40.23 -69.91
CA GLN A 38 -107.71 39.98 -71.22
C GLN A 38 -106.33 40.61 -71.36
N ILE A 39 -105.39 39.82 -71.88
CA ILE A 39 -104.07 40.25 -72.35
C ILE A 39 -104.08 40.08 -73.87
N ASP A 40 -103.73 41.13 -74.61
CA ASP A 40 -103.74 41.16 -76.09
C ASP A 40 -105.03 40.64 -76.76
N GLY A 41 -106.17 40.76 -76.05
CA GLY A 41 -107.49 40.32 -76.51
C GLY A 41 -107.83 38.85 -76.24
N VAL A 42 -106.95 38.08 -75.60
CA VAL A 42 -107.18 36.70 -75.17
C VAL A 42 -107.40 36.67 -73.65
N ASN A 43 -108.36 35.87 -73.16
CA ASN A 43 -108.65 35.78 -71.74
C ASN A 43 -107.49 35.12 -70.97
N LYS A 44 -107.12 35.65 -69.81
CA LYS A 44 -106.02 35.11 -68.96
C LYS A 44 -106.14 33.61 -68.72
N ILE A 45 -107.33 33.10 -68.38
CA ILE A 45 -107.54 31.66 -68.19
C ILE A 45 -107.21 30.81 -69.42
N VAL A 46 -107.43 31.32 -70.64
CA VAL A 46 -107.10 30.57 -71.87
C VAL A 46 -105.58 30.47 -72.01
N ILE A 47 -104.88 31.59 -71.86
CA ILE A 47 -103.41 31.62 -71.88
C ILE A 47 -102.83 30.69 -70.81
N ALA A 48 -103.34 30.77 -69.57
CA ALA A 48 -102.85 29.96 -68.47
C ALA A 48 -103.09 28.46 -68.68
N ARG A 49 -104.21 28.06 -69.31
CA ARG A 49 -104.46 26.66 -69.69
C ARG A 49 -103.49 26.15 -70.75
N ASP A 50 -103.28 26.93 -71.80
CA ASP A 50 -102.43 26.54 -72.92
C ASP A 50 -100.98 26.36 -72.43
N VAL A 51 -100.46 27.34 -71.66
CA VAL A 51 -99.09 27.30 -71.11
C VAL A 51 -98.91 26.19 -70.07
N VAL A 52 -99.89 25.95 -69.18
CA VAL A 52 -99.84 24.81 -68.24
C VAL A 52 -99.92 23.48 -68.99
N GLY A 53 -100.66 23.41 -70.10
CA GLY A 53 -100.68 22.28 -71.00
C GLY A 53 -99.27 21.91 -71.49
N ASP A 54 -98.53 22.90 -72.00
CA ASP A 54 -97.16 22.71 -72.49
C ASP A 54 -96.17 22.41 -71.35
N LEU A 55 -96.32 23.02 -70.17
CA LEU A 55 -95.49 22.75 -69.00
C LEU A 55 -95.57 21.28 -68.53
N LEU A 56 -96.74 20.65 -68.66
CA LEU A 56 -96.88 19.22 -68.31
C LEU A 56 -96.00 18.31 -69.19
N ASP A 57 -95.58 18.75 -70.37
CA ASP A 57 -94.71 17.98 -71.26
C ASP A 57 -93.21 18.11 -70.90
N SER A 58 -92.78 19.08 -70.07
CA SER A 58 -91.37 19.24 -69.67
C SER A 58 -90.94 18.44 -68.43
N PHE A 59 -91.86 18.09 -67.53
CA PHE A 59 -91.58 17.22 -66.38
C PHE A 59 -91.23 15.76 -66.81
N PRO A 60 -90.50 14.96 -66.00
CA PRO A 60 -90.37 13.51 -66.18
C PRO A 60 -91.72 12.74 -66.20
N GLN A 61 -91.70 11.45 -66.54
CA GLN A 61 -92.92 10.59 -66.52
C GLN A 61 -93.20 9.97 -65.13
N ASP A 62 -92.16 9.81 -64.32
CA ASP A 62 -92.15 9.12 -63.02
C ASP A 62 -92.22 10.08 -61.82
N GLN A 63 -92.29 11.40 -62.06
CA GLN A 63 -92.54 12.40 -61.03
C GLN A 63 -94.00 12.34 -60.55
N ASN A 64 -94.21 12.45 -59.24
CA ASN A 64 -95.55 12.57 -58.67
C ASN A 64 -96.07 14.00 -58.86
N LEU A 65 -97.05 14.18 -59.74
CA LEU A 65 -97.66 15.47 -60.07
C LEU A 65 -99.13 15.51 -59.61
N GLY A 66 -99.60 16.68 -59.17
CA GLY A 66 -101.02 16.93 -58.85
C GLY A 66 -101.47 18.34 -59.25
N LEU A 67 -102.76 18.62 -59.04
CA LEU A 67 -103.41 19.91 -59.34
C LEU A 67 -104.40 20.31 -58.25
N THR A 68 -104.22 21.50 -57.70
CA THR A 68 -105.20 22.22 -56.88
C THR A 68 -105.68 23.47 -57.62
N VAL A 69 -106.99 23.73 -57.58
CA VAL A 69 -107.62 24.89 -58.24
C VAL A 69 -108.53 25.60 -57.26
N TYR A 70 -108.43 26.93 -57.17
CA TYR A 70 -109.30 27.76 -56.33
C TYR A 70 -110.25 28.66 -57.12
N GLY A 71 -111.39 29.02 -56.53
CA GLY A 71 -112.40 29.94 -57.06
C GLY A 71 -113.20 29.44 -58.27
N HIS A 72 -112.98 28.23 -58.76
CA HIS A 72 -113.47 27.82 -60.08
C HIS A 72 -114.94 27.33 -60.14
N ARG A 73 -115.68 27.32 -59.00
CA ARG A 73 -117.04 26.76 -58.92
C ARG A 73 -118.06 27.75 -58.39
N GLU A 74 -117.75 28.42 -57.28
CA GLU A 74 -118.69 29.21 -56.47
C GLU A 74 -118.32 30.69 -56.37
N ARG A 75 -119.27 31.57 -56.73
CA ARG A 75 -119.03 33.01 -56.72
C ARG A 75 -119.03 33.57 -55.31
N GLY A 76 -117.86 34.00 -54.84
CA GLY A 76 -117.69 34.75 -53.59
C GLY A 76 -117.39 33.89 -52.35
N ASN A 77 -117.34 32.56 -52.50
CA ASN A 77 -116.91 31.65 -51.44
C ASN A 77 -115.38 31.66 -51.33
N CYS A 78 -114.86 31.66 -50.10
CA CYS A 78 -113.42 31.56 -49.79
C CYS A 78 -112.96 30.11 -49.57
N ALA A 79 -113.87 29.19 -49.23
CA ALA A 79 -113.59 27.77 -49.13
C ALA A 79 -113.74 27.04 -50.49
N ASP A 80 -113.80 27.77 -51.60
CA ASP A 80 -113.87 27.17 -52.94
C ASP A 80 -112.46 26.78 -53.43
N ILE A 81 -111.89 25.77 -52.79
CA ILE A 81 -110.61 25.15 -53.14
C ILE A 81 -110.89 23.67 -53.44
N GLU A 82 -110.18 23.10 -54.42
CA GLU A 82 -110.28 21.68 -54.75
C GLU A 82 -108.96 21.14 -55.30
N THR A 83 -108.44 20.09 -54.68
CA THR A 83 -107.39 19.24 -55.27
C THR A 83 -108.04 18.37 -56.34
N VAL A 84 -108.22 18.92 -57.55
CA VAL A 84 -108.90 18.25 -58.67
C VAL A 84 -108.15 16.99 -59.13
N VAL A 85 -106.82 16.96 -58.97
CA VAL A 85 -105.99 15.77 -59.18
C VAL A 85 -105.02 15.63 -58.01
N ALA A 86 -105.13 14.56 -57.23
CA ALA A 86 -104.22 14.28 -56.14
C ALA A 86 -102.80 13.96 -56.66
N PRO A 87 -101.72 14.33 -55.94
CA PRO A 87 -100.35 14.03 -56.36
C PRO A 87 -100.10 12.54 -56.59
N GLY A 88 -99.49 12.19 -57.73
CA GLY A 88 -99.13 10.83 -58.09
C GLY A 88 -98.50 10.73 -59.48
N SER A 89 -97.96 9.57 -59.82
CA SER A 89 -97.37 9.29 -61.14
C SER A 89 -98.44 9.11 -62.22
N ASP A 90 -98.07 9.41 -63.47
CA ASP A 90 -98.94 9.33 -64.68
C ASP A 90 -100.25 10.16 -64.60
N THR A 91 -100.29 11.22 -63.78
CA THR A 91 -101.44 12.11 -63.62
C THR A 91 -101.57 13.17 -64.73
N LYS A 92 -100.53 13.40 -65.53
CA LYS A 92 -100.41 14.52 -66.49
C LYS A 92 -101.63 14.71 -67.41
N ALA A 93 -102.17 13.63 -67.96
CA ALA A 93 -103.35 13.68 -68.83
C ALA A 93 -104.59 14.17 -68.06
N GLN A 94 -104.78 13.68 -66.83
CA GLN A 94 -105.88 14.07 -65.95
C GLN A 94 -105.75 15.55 -65.54
N ILE A 95 -104.54 16.03 -65.29
CA ILE A 95 -104.25 17.45 -65.01
C ILE A 95 -104.58 18.31 -66.25
N ARG A 96 -104.17 17.90 -67.46
CA ARG A 96 -104.45 18.66 -68.70
C ARG A 96 -105.96 18.75 -68.97
N ASP A 97 -106.71 17.67 -68.76
CA ASP A 97 -108.17 17.67 -68.90
C ASP A 97 -108.85 18.54 -67.82
N ALA A 98 -108.41 18.45 -66.56
CA ALA A 98 -108.92 19.25 -65.46
C ALA A 98 -108.69 20.76 -65.68
N VAL A 99 -107.47 21.16 -66.06
CA VAL A 99 -107.09 22.55 -66.37
C VAL A 99 -108.00 23.13 -67.47
N ASN A 100 -108.23 22.37 -68.54
CA ASN A 100 -109.12 22.78 -69.63
C ASN A 100 -110.60 22.93 -69.23
N ALA A 101 -111.03 22.34 -68.11
CA ALA A 101 -112.39 22.48 -67.58
C ALA A 101 -112.59 23.71 -66.66
N ILE A 102 -111.53 24.29 -66.09
CA ILE A 102 -111.59 25.40 -65.11
C ILE A 102 -112.41 26.59 -65.64
N ASN A 103 -113.50 26.95 -64.96
CA ASN A 103 -114.41 28.03 -65.37
C ASN A 103 -114.39 29.15 -64.32
N PRO A 104 -113.65 30.26 -64.52
CA PRO A 104 -113.34 31.16 -63.42
C PRO A 104 -114.57 31.91 -62.85
N ARG A 105 -114.71 31.96 -61.53
CA ARG A 105 -115.99 32.40 -60.89
C ARG A 105 -115.88 33.10 -59.54
N GLY A 106 -114.89 32.74 -58.75
CA GLY A 106 -114.87 32.93 -57.31
C GLY A 106 -113.91 34.03 -56.84
N LYS A 107 -113.44 33.85 -55.61
CA LYS A 107 -112.39 34.66 -54.98
C LYS A 107 -111.01 34.01 -55.13
N THR A 108 -110.00 34.67 -54.59
CA THR A 108 -108.58 34.30 -54.59
C THR A 108 -108.13 33.96 -53.15
N PRO A 109 -108.48 32.77 -52.60
CA PRO A 109 -107.95 32.25 -51.33
C PRO A 109 -106.59 31.56 -51.56
N MET A 110 -105.60 32.34 -51.96
CA MET A 110 -104.25 31.91 -52.32
C MET A 110 -103.57 31.17 -51.17
N THR A 111 -103.68 31.73 -49.97
CA THR A 111 -103.08 31.23 -48.72
C THR A 111 -103.58 29.82 -48.40
N ASP A 112 -104.90 29.68 -48.29
CA ASP A 112 -105.56 28.43 -47.91
C ASP A 112 -105.40 27.37 -49.01
N ALA A 113 -105.27 27.78 -50.28
CA ALA A 113 -105.02 26.87 -51.40
C ALA A 113 -103.60 26.28 -51.41
N ILE A 114 -102.59 27.03 -50.97
CA ILE A 114 -101.22 26.52 -50.81
C ILE A 114 -101.12 25.60 -49.60
N ILE A 115 -101.82 25.91 -48.49
CA ILE A 115 -101.91 24.98 -47.35
C ILE A 115 -102.55 23.65 -47.79
N ALA A 116 -103.70 23.69 -48.49
CA ALA A 116 -104.34 22.47 -49.01
C ALA A 116 -103.45 21.71 -50.02
N ALA A 117 -102.60 22.41 -50.75
CA ALA A 117 -101.63 21.82 -51.67
C ALA A 117 -100.46 21.15 -50.95
N ALA A 118 -99.93 21.76 -49.88
CA ALA A 118 -98.91 21.20 -49.02
C ALA A 118 -99.41 19.96 -48.27
N GLU A 119 -100.64 20.02 -47.71
CA GLU A 119 -101.32 18.88 -47.09
C GLU A 119 -101.50 17.71 -48.08
N ALA A 120 -101.91 17.99 -49.32
CA ALA A 120 -102.06 16.97 -50.36
C ALA A 120 -100.72 16.33 -50.80
N LEU A 121 -99.60 17.04 -50.63
CA LEU A 121 -98.25 16.53 -50.86
C LEU A 121 -97.64 15.79 -49.65
N ARG A 122 -98.30 15.82 -48.48
CA ARG A 122 -97.75 15.34 -47.18
C ARG A 122 -96.40 15.99 -46.85
N TYR A 123 -96.34 17.32 -46.99
CA TYR A 123 -95.12 18.14 -46.85
C TYR A 123 -94.33 17.96 -45.55
N THR A 124 -94.95 17.44 -44.47
CA THR A 124 -94.29 17.13 -43.18
C THR A 124 -93.60 15.77 -43.15
N GLU A 125 -93.75 14.95 -44.19
CA GLU A 125 -93.24 13.57 -44.29
C GLU A 125 -92.38 13.34 -45.54
N GLU A 126 -92.62 14.07 -46.64
CA GLU A 126 -91.94 13.91 -47.94
C GLU A 126 -91.64 15.28 -48.58
N ALA A 127 -90.56 15.37 -49.36
CA ALA A 127 -90.15 16.63 -50.02
C ALA A 127 -91.17 17.10 -51.06
N ALA A 128 -91.58 18.36 -50.95
CA ALA A 128 -92.85 18.85 -51.48
C ALA A 128 -92.72 20.23 -52.16
N THR A 129 -92.80 20.25 -53.49
CA THR A 129 -92.74 21.49 -54.28
C THR A 129 -94.14 21.94 -54.71
N VAL A 130 -94.47 23.20 -54.44
CA VAL A 130 -95.68 23.88 -54.91
C VAL A 130 -95.29 24.86 -56.01
N ILE A 131 -96.08 24.92 -57.09
CA ILE A 131 -95.99 25.96 -58.12
C ILE A 131 -97.33 26.68 -58.18
N LEU A 132 -97.39 27.93 -57.73
CA LEU A 132 -98.58 28.79 -57.80
C LEU A 132 -98.56 29.64 -59.08
N VAL A 133 -99.70 29.69 -59.79
CA VAL A 133 -99.98 30.70 -60.82
C VAL A 133 -101.20 31.51 -60.38
N SER A 134 -101.00 32.81 -60.12
CA SER A 134 -102.03 33.75 -59.64
C SER A 134 -102.07 35.04 -60.47
N ASP A 135 -103.26 35.60 -60.67
CA ASP A 135 -103.47 36.86 -61.40
C ASP A 135 -103.88 38.04 -60.50
N GLY A 136 -104.01 37.81 -59.18
CA GLY A 136 -104.59 38.77 -58.26
C GLY A 136 -104.02 38.71 -56.84
N ILE A 137 -104.44 39.70 -56.05
CA ILE A 137 -104.18 39.78 -54.61
C ILE A 137 -105.00 38.71 -53.85
N GLU A 138 -104.51 38.28 -52.69
CA GLU A 138 -105.29 37.48 -51.75
C GLU A 138 -106.54 38.26 -51.28
N THR A 139 -107.71 37.61 -51.25
CA THR A 139 -109.02 38.27 -51.00
C THR A 139 -109.89 37.60 -49.93
N CYS A 140 -109.32 36.67 -49.17
CA CYS A 140 -109.97 35.85 -48.15
C CYS A 140 -109.23 35.82 -46.81
N ASN A 141 -107.90 35.67 -46.82
CA ASN A 141 -107.05 35.53 -45.62
C ASN A 141 -106.06 36.72 -45.54
N PRO A 142 -105.88 37.44 -44.41
CA PRO A 142 -105.11 38.69 -44.40
C PRO A 142 -103.59 38.58 -44.64
N ASP A 143 -102.96 37.42 -44.47
CA ASP A 143 -101.49 37.30 -44.47
C ASP A 143 -100.96 36.00 -45.14
N PRO A 144 -100.54 36.07 -46.42
CA PRO A 144 -99.90 34.94 -47.11
C PRO A 144 -98.45 34.65 -46.64
N CYS A 145 -97.72 35.66 -46.15
CA CYS A 145 -96.32 35.52 -45.70
C CYS A 145 -96.24 34.61 -44.48
N ALA A 146 -97.06 34.90 -43.46
CA ALA A 146 -97.06 34.16 -42.20
C ALA A 146 -97.46 32.68 -42.39
N ALA A 147 -98.26 32.37 -43.41
CA ALA A 147 -98.59 31.00 -43.79
C ALA A 147 -97.44 30.30 -44.53
N ALA A 148 -96.72 31.02 -45.39
CA ALA A 148 -95.54 30.51 -46.10
C ALA A 148 -94.45 30.07 -45.12
N GLN A 149 -94.07 30.96 -44.20
CA GLN A 149 -93.11 30.68 -43.14
C GLN A 149 -93.55 29.49 -42.27
N ALA A 150 -94.83 29.40 -41.91
CA ALA A 150 -95.36 28.30 -41.11
C ALA A 150 -95.42 26.94 -41.86
N LEU A 151 -95.45 26.95 -43.20
CA LEU A 151 -95.31 25.74 -44.02
C LEU A 151 -93.84 25.32 -44.14
N GLU A 152 -92.92 26.27 -44.25
CA GLU A 152 -91.48 25.99 -44.28
C GLU A 152 -90.99 25.43 -42.92
N GLU A 153 -91.34 26.08 -41.81
CA GLU A 153 -90.97 25.65 -40.44
C GLU A 153 -91.50 24.26 -40.05
N ALA A 154 -92.56 23.79 -40.72
CA ALA A 154 -93.18 22.48 -40.46
C ALA A 154 -92.85 21.41 -41.52
N GLY A 155 -92.32 21.80 -42.69
CA GLY A 155 -92.08 20.92 -43.82
C GLY A 155 -90.73 20.21 -43.79
N ILE A 156 -90.61 19.14 -44.58
CA ILE A 156 -89.32 18.54 -44.93
C ILE A 156 -88.92 19.05 -46.31
N ASN A 157 -88.15 20.14 -46.35
CA ASN A 157 -87.72 20.80 -47.60
C ASN A 157 -88.93 21.11 -48.51
N PHE A 158 -89.85 21.92 -47.97
CA PHE A 158 -90.94 22.50 -48.74
C PHE A 158 -90.38 23.58 -49.68
N THR A 159 -91.10 23.92 -50.75
CA THR A 159 -90.72 25.04 -51.64
C THR A 159 -91.93 25.53 -52.41
N ALA A 160 -92.30 26.81 -52.32
CA ALA A 160 -93.38 27.39 -53.11
C ALA A 160 -92.83 28.37 -54.16
N HIS A 161 -92.77 27.94 -55.42
CA HIS A 161 -92.52 28.85 -56.54
C HIS A 161 -93.81 29.60 -56.89
N VAL A 162 -93.72 30.91 -57.16
CA VAL A 162 -94.89 31.75 -57.39
C VAL A 162 -94.74 32.55 -58.67
N VAL A 163 -95.72 32.44 -59.57
CA VAL A 163 -95.76 33.15 -60.84
C VAL A 163 -96.94 34.11 -60.87
N GLY A 164 -96.66 35.42 -60.78
CA GLY A 164 -97.64 36.50 -60.85
C GLY A 164 -97.97 36.86 -62.31
N PHE A 165 -99.17 36.51 -62.77
CA PHE A 165 -99.59 36.62 -64.17
C PHE A 165 -100.44 37.88 -64.45
N ASP A 166 -99.84 38.87 -65.11
CA ASP A 166 -100.38 40.22 -65.35
C ASP A 166 -100.90 40.84 -64.04
N VAL A 167 -100.02 40.84 -63.04
CA VAL A 167 -100.19 41.46 -61.73
C VAL A 167 -99.45 42.79 -61.73
N THR A 168 -100.19 43.90 -61.55
CA THR A 168 -99.61 45.26 -61.53
C THR A 168 -99.79 45.98 -60.19
N ASP A 169 -100.48 45.37 -59.23
CA ASP A 169 -100.66 45.92 -57.87
C ASP A 169 -99.41 45.62 -57.02
N PRO A 170 -98.67 46.64 -56.52
CA PRO A 170 -97.51 46.43 -55.66
C PRO A 170 -97.80 45.65 -54.37
N ALA A 171 -99.03 45.71 -53.84
CA ALA A 171 -99.39 44.94 -52.64
C ALA A 171 -99.55 43.45 -52.97
N ALA A 172 -100.13 43.12 -54.13
CA ALA A 172 -100.23 41.75 -54.61
C ALA A 172 -98.86 41.17 -54.96
N LEU A 173 -98.01 41.95 -55.64
CA LEU A 173 -96.64 41.57 -55.94
C LEU A 173 -95.82 41.31 -54.68
N ALA A 174 -95.91 42.17 -53.66
CA ALA A 174 -95.20 41.98 -52.40
C ALA A 174 -95.66 40.72 -51.64
N GLN A 175 -96.98 40.43 -51.59
CA GLN A 175 -97.50 39.20 -50.98
C GLN A 175 -97.03 37.94 -51.70
N MET A 176 -97.06 37.93 -53.04
CA MET A 176 -96.63 36.78 -53.85
C MET A 176 -95.10 36.58 -53.86
N GLN A 177 -94.33 37.67 -53.81
CA GLN A 177 -92.87 37.62 -53.67
C GLN A 177 -92.48 37.01 -52.32
N CYS A 178 -93.02 37.57 -51.24
CA CYS A 178 -92.81 37.10 -49.87
C CYS A 178 -93.11 35.60 -49.71
N LEU A 179 -94.21 35.12 -50.29
CA LEU A 179 -94.60 33.71 -50.20
C LEU A 179 -93.57 32.75 -50.82
N ALA A 180 -92.89 33.17 -51.88
CA ALA A 180 -91.79 32.40 -52.46
C ALA A 180 -90.51 32.53 -51.63
N GLU A 181 -90.13 33.75 -51.24
CA GLU A 181 -88.90 34.03 -50.50
C GLU A 181 -88.86 33.32 -49.13
N GLU A 182 -89.97 33.30 -48.38
CA GLU A 182 -90.09 32.62 -47.08
C GLU A 182 -90.12 31.07 -47.19
N THR A 183 -90.14 30.51 -48.40
CA THR A 183 -90.08 29.04 -48.66
C THR A 183 -88.92 28.66 -49.60
N GLY A 184 -87.93 29.54 -49.77
CA GLY A 184 -86.78 29.32 -50.66
C GLY A 184 -87.12 29.20 -52.16
N GLY A 185 -88.37 29.46 -52.54
CA GLY A 185 -88.86 29.37 -53.91
C GLY A 185 -88.51 30.58 -54.76
N GLN A 186 -88.81 30.49 -56.05
CA GLN A 186 -88.65 31.61 -56.99
C GLN A 186 -89.96 32.37 -57.16
N PHE A 187 -89.93 33.70 -56.98
CA PHE A 187 -90.98 34.59 -57.46
C PHE A 187 -90.63 35.14 -58.84
N LEU A 188 -91.52 34.93 -59.82
CA LEU A 188 -91.41 35.50 -61.16
C LEU A 188 -92.71 36.19 -61.56
N THR A 189 -92.62 37.19 -62.44
CA THR A 189 -93.79 37.86 -63.02
C THR A 189 -93.83 37.64 -64.53
N ALA A 190 -95.05 37.65 -65.08
CA ALA A 190 -95.29 37.45 -66.51
C ALA A 190 -96.44 38.34 -66.99
N ALA A 191 -96.18 39.26 -67.92
CA ALA A 191 -97.20 40.15 -68.48
C ALA A 191 -97.95 39.56 -69.69
N ASN A 192 -97.49 38.43 -70.24
CA ASN A 192 -98.09 37.78 -71.42
C ASN A 192 -97.78 36.26 -71.48
N ALA A 193 -98.33 35.58 -72.48
CA ALA A 193 -98.18 34.13 -72.68
C ALA A 193 -96.73 33.65 -72.80
N SER A 194 -95.88 34.39 -73.52
CA SER A 194 -94.47 34.01 -73.73
C SER A 194 -93.68 34.15 -72.43
N GLU A 195 -93.95 35.20 -71.65
CA GLU A 195 -93.35 35.39 -70.34
C GLU A 195 -93.87 34.37 -69.32
N LEU A 196 -95.16 33.98 -69.38
CA LEU A 196 -95.71 32.95 -68.50
C LEU A 196 -95.08 31.59 -68.77
N THR A 197 -94.86 31.25 -70.04
CA THR A 197 -94.12 30.05 -70.44
C THR A 197 -92.67 30.10 -69.95
N THR A 198 -92.00 31.24 -70.13
CA THR A 198 -90.61 31.44 -69.68
C THR A 198 -90.50 31.32 -68.17
N ALA A 199 -91.38 31.96 -67.41
CA ALA A 199 -91.40 31.91 -65.94
C ALA A 199 -91.63 30.48 -65.45
N LEU A 200 -92.66 29.80 -65.96
CA LEU A 200 -92.96 28.43 -65.55
C LEU A 200 -91.88 27.42 -65.94
N THR A 201 -91.17 27.61 -67.06
CA THR A 201 -90.00 26.79 -67.39
C THR A 201 -88.76 27.15 -66.57
N THR A 202 -88.65 28.39 -66.08
CA THR A 202 -87.53 28.85 -65.23
C THR A 202 -87.64 28.33 -63.81
N VAL A 203 -88.84 28.35 -63.20
CA VAL A 203 -89.04 27.80 -61.84
C VAL A 203 -88.94 26.26 -61.78
N VAL A 204 -88.91 25.59 -62.93
CA VAL A 204 -88.73 24.13 -63.09
C VAL A 204 -87.28 23.77 -63.52
N ALA A 205 -86.39 24.76 -63.66
CA ALA A 205 -85.00 24.54 -64.05
C ALA A 205 -84.03 24.56 -62.84
N GLU A 206 -83.16 23.55 -62.75
CA GLU A 206 -82.10 23.48 -61.73
C GLU A 206 -81.04 24.59 -61.94
N PRO A 207 -80.50 25.19 -60.87
CA PRO A 207 -79.54 26.29 -60.96
C PRO A 207 -78.12 25.83 -61.38
N VAL A 208 -77.41 26.68 -62.14
CA VAL A 208 -76.07 26.40 -62.66
C VAL A 208 -75.06 27.42 -62.13
N TYR A 209 -73.94 26.93 -61.58
CA TYR A 209 -72.88 27.74 -60.97
C TYR A 209 -71.68 27.96 -61.92
N VAL A 210 -70.95 29.07 -61.72
CA VAL A 210 -69.73 29.42 -62.47
C VAL A 210 -68.49 29.29 -61.56
N PRO A 211 -67.39 28.66 -62.01
CA PRO A 211 -66.19 28.50 -61.19
C PRO A 211 -65.24 29.71 -61.18
N GLN A 212 -64.54 29.87 -60.06
CA GLN A 212 -63.57 30.94 -59.75
C GLN A 212 -62.17 30.35 -59.57
N THR A 213 -61.12 31.03 -60.06
CA THR A 213 -59.73 30.56 -59.87
C THR A 213 -59.26 30.74 -58.43
N VAL A 214 -58.85 29.65 -57.77
CA VAL A 214 -58.27 29.64 -56.43
C VAL A 214 -56.81 29.16 -56.50
N LYS A 215 -55.87 29.90 -55.87
CA LYS A 215 -54.47 29.50 -55.67
C LYS A 215 -54.22 29.07 -54.22
N LEU A 216 -53.99 27.78 -54.01
CA LEU A 216 -53.49 27.17 -52.78
C LEU A 216 -51.97 27.30 -52.69
N VAL A 217 -51.45 27.58 -51.48
CA VAL A 217 -50.00 27.65 -51.22
C VAL A 217 -49.66 27.13 -49.83
N GLY A 218 -48.55 26.39 -49.71
CA GLY A 218 -48.00 25.99 -48.43
C GLY A 218 -47.08 27.06 -47.84
N VAL A 219 -47.19 27.35 -46.55
CA VAL A 219 -46.28 28.24 -45.80
C VAL A 219 -45.98 27.63 -44.43
N LEU A 220 -44.81 27.93 -43.83
CA LEU A 220 -44.51 27.52 -42.44
C LEU A 220 -45.14 28.45 -41.38
N GLN A 221 -45.53 29.65 -41.79
CA GLN A 221 -46.25 30.63 -40.97
C GLN A 221 -47.06 31.55 -41.89
N ARG A 222 -48.22 32.03 -41.44
CA ARG A 222 -49.13 32.88 -42.23
C ARG A 222 -48.41 34.16 -42.70
N GLY A 223 -48.46 34.45 -44.00
CA GLY A 223 -47.72 35.54 -44.64
C GLY A 223 -46.20 35.31 -44.80
N GLY A 224 -45.72 34.10 -44.51
CA GLY A 224 -44.32 33.70 -44.72
C GLY A 224 -43.98 33.36 -46.18
N PRO A 225 -42.73 32.93 -46.46
CA PRO A 225 -42.35 32.43 -47.79
C PRO A 225 -43.13 31.15 -48.13
N GLU A 226 -43.49 31.00 -49.41
CA GLU A 226 -44.12 29.79 -49.93
C GLU A 226 -43.13 28.61 -49.88
N ILE A 227 -43.56 27.46 -49.35
CA ILE A 227 -42.77 26.22 -49.28
C ILE A 227 -42.40 25.80 -50.71
N THR A 228 -41.14 25.42 -50.94
CA THR A 228 -40.65 25.06 -52.29
C THR A 228 -40.62 23.55 -52.55
N GLU A 229 -40.86 22.75 -51.52
CA GLU A 229 -40.95 21.29 -51.57
C GLU A 229 -42.29 20.82 -52.17
N PRO A 230 -42.35 19.62 -52.75
CA PRO A 230 -43.60 19.07 -53.28
C PRO A 230 -44.62 18.83 -52.16
N ILE A 231 -45.82 19.39 -52.36
CA ILE A 231 -47.00 19.14 -51.53
C ILE A 231 -48.04 18.45 -52.43
N ARG A 232 -48.69 17.42 -51.89
CA ARG A 232 -49.92 16.84 -52.45
C ARG A 232 -51.11 17.51 -51.79
N TRP A 233 -51.99 18.09 -52.58
CA TRP A 233 -53.22 18.76 -52.17
C TRP A 233 -54.40 17.85 -52.45
N ASN A 234 -55.28 17.69 -51.47
CA ASN A 234 -56.58 17.03 -51.59
C ASN A 234 -57.63 18.09 -51.21
N ILE A 235 -58.37 18.56 -52.22
CA ILE A 235 -59.43 19.55 -52.04
C ILE A 235 -60.76 18.80 -51.99
N LEU A 236 -61.42 18.86 -50.83
CA LEU A 236 -62.73 18.28 -50.59
C LEU A 236 -63.81 19.39 -50.68
N PRO A 237 -64.64 19.42 -51.74
CA PRO A 237 -65.89 20.18 -51.69
C PRO A 237 -66.86 19.58 -50.67
N GLU A 238 -67.82 20.36 -50.17
CA GLU A 238 -68.92 19.82 -49.35
C GLU A 238 -69.78 18.79 -50.11
N ALA A 239 -69.90 18.95 -51.44
CA ALA A 239 -70.52 17.97 -52.32
C ALA A 239 -69.76 17.90 -53.66
N GLY A 240 -69.32 16.70 -54.05
CA GLY A 240 -68.61 16.47 -55.31
C GLY A 240 -67.64 15.31 -55.24
N ALA A 241 -66.78 15.18 -56.26
CA ALA A 241 -65.58 14.38 -56.17
C ALA A 241 -64.43 15.23 -55.60
N ASN A 242 -63.58 14.64 -54.77
CA ASN A 242 -62.33 15.28 -54.35
C ASN A 242 -61.46 15.65 -55.56
N ILE A 243 -60.73 16.75 -55.44
CA ILE A 243 -59.81 17.22 -56.47
C ILE A 243 -58.39 17.12 -55.91
N ASP A 244 -57.58 16.24 -56.50
CA ASP A 244 -56.17 16.10 -56.17
C ASP A 244 -55.31 17.08 -56.99
N GLY A 245 -54.24 17.59 -56.40
CA GLY A 245 -53.27 18.48 -57.05
C GLY A 245 -51.87 18.35 -56.49
N ASN A 246 -50.82 18.48 -57.31
CA ASN A 246 -49.44 18.34 -56.86
C ASN A 246 -48.60 19.59 -57.17
N GLY A 247 -47.82 20.03 -56.18
CA GLY A 247 -46.83 21.10 -56.31
C GLY A 247 -46.70 21.97 -55.05
N PRO A 248 -45.63 22.79 -54.91
CA PRO A 248 -45.45 23.71 -53.78
C PRO A 248 -46.62 24.71 -53.58
N GLY A 249 -47.32 25.02 -54.67
CA GLY A 249 -48.65 25.62 -54.68
C GLY A 249 -49.43 25.10 -55.88
N PHE A 250 -50.76 25.14 -55.80
CA PHE A 250 -51.67 24.57 -56.79
C PHE A 250 -52.78 25.55 -57.11
N ALA A 251 -53.16 25.69 -58.38
CA ALA A 251 -54.19 26.61 -58.83
C ALA A 251 -55.23 25.89 -59.70
N LEU A 252 -56.51 26.11 -59.42
CA LEU A 252 -57.64 25.45 -60.07
C LEU A 252 -58.89 26.34 -60.03
N ASP A 253 -59.84 26.09 -60.92
CA ASP A 253 -61.13 26.78 -60.95
C ASP A 253 -62.18 25.98 -60.17
N LEU A 254 -62.82 26.60 -59.18
CA LEU A 254 -63.77 25.97 -58.25
C LEU A 254 -65.16 26.65 -58.31
N PRO A 255 -66.28 25.92 -58.46
CA PRO A 255 -67.63 26.49 -58.34
C PRO A 255 -67.86 27.08 -56.93
N GLY A 256 -68.79 28.04 -56.82
CA GLY A 256 -69.14 28.63 -55.53
C GLY A 256 -69.64 27.59 -54.52
N GLY A 257 -69.13 27.65 -53.28
CA GLY A 257 -69.38 26.67 -52.23
C GLY A 257 -68.26 26.63 -51.17
N GLY A 258 -68.46 25.82 -50.12
CA GLY A 258 -67.46 25.57 -49.09
C GLY A 258 -66.45 24.49 -49.48
N TYR A 259 -65.18 24.69 -49.14
CA TYR A 259 -64.08 23.77 -49.43
C TYR A 259 -63.18 23.54 -48.23
N ASN A 260 -62.80 22.29 -48.02
CA ASN A 260 -61.72 21.90 -47.11
C ASN A 260 -60.52 21.43 -47.93
N VAL A 261 -59.39 22.12 -47.81
CA VAL A 261 -58.11 21.67 -48.38
C VAL A 261 -57.29 20.99 -47.29
N VAL A 262 -56.75 19.81 -47.60
CA VAL A 262 -55.64 19.19 -46.86
C VAL A 262 -54.44 19.11 -47.80
N GLY A 263 -53.30 19.64 -47.36
CA GLY A 263 -52.01 19.47 -48.01
C GLY A 263 -51.12 18.51 -47.21
N ILE A 264 -50.41 17.62 -47.91
CA ILE A 264 -49.43 16.68 -47.34
C ILE A 264 -48.08 16.98 -47.98
N ARG A 265 -47.11 17.43 -47.18
CA ARG A 265 -45.73 17.68 -47.63
C ARG A 265 -45.01 16.35 -47.83
N GLU A 266 -44.49 16.08 -49.02
CA GLU A 266 -43.96 14.73 -49.36
C GLU A 266 -42.59 14.41 -48.73
N THR A 267 -41.88 15.40 -48.19
CA THR A 267 -40.53 15.24 -47.63
C THR A 267 -40.52 14.60 -46.24
N ASP A 268 -41.51 14.91 -45.41
CA ASP A 268 -41.66 14.40 -44.04
C ASP A 268 -43.05 13.82 -43.72
N GLY A 269 -44.02 13.94 -44.65
CA GLY A 269 -45.39 13.49 -44.46
C GLY A 269 -46.25 14.44 -43.63
N ALA A 270 -45.79 15.66 -43.32
CA ALA A 270 -46.55 16.61 -42.53
C ALA A 270 -47.86 17.00 -43.22
N GLU A 271 -48.99 16.78 -42.54
CA GLU A 271 -50.33 17.17 -43.00
C GLU A 271 -50.74 18.53 -42.41
N ALA A 272 -51.36 19.37 -43.23
CA ALA A 272 -51.91 20.65 -42.81
C ALA A 272 -53.21 20.96 -43.57
N GLY A 273 -54.21 21.50 -42.87
CA GLY A 273 -55.53 21.79 -43.45
C GLY A 273 -55.95 23.24 -43.34
N ASN A 274 -56.89 23.66 -44.20
CA ASN A 274 -57.60 24.93 -44.09
C ASN A 274 -59.01 24.82 -44.72
N THR A 275 -59.95 25.64 -44.26
CA THR A 275 -61.32 25.72 -44.78
C THR A 275 -61.53 27.09 -45.40
N PHE A 276 -62.14 27.16 -46.58
CA PHE A 276 -62.41 28.42 -47.28
C PHE A 276 -63.68 28.31 -48.13
N ASP A 277 -64.40 29.42 -48.24
CA ASP A 277 -65.58 29.55 -49.09
C ASP A 277 -65.22 30.25 -50.41
N VAL A 278 -65.80 29.78 -51.51
CA VAL A 278 -65.74 30.42 -52.83
C VAL A 278 -67.07 31.10 -53.11
N ALA A 279 -67.06 32.42 -53.36
CA ALA A 279 -68.27 33.17 -53.65
C ALA A 279 -68.84 32.82 -55.04
N ALA A 280 -70.14 32.55 -55.11
CA ALA A 280 -70.81 32.14 -56.36
C ALA A 280 -70.91 33.23 -57.43
N LEU A 281 -70.76 34.52 -57.07
CA LEU A 281 -71.01 35.68 -57.94
C LEU A 281 -70.04 36.85 -57.69
N GLU A 282 -68.75 36.65 -57.93
CA GLU A 282 -67.80 37.75 -58.21
C GLU A 282 -67.04 37.52 -59.53
N THR A 283 -66.19 38.45 -59.96
CA THR A 283 -65.51 38.38 -61.27
C THR A 283 -64.01 38.71 -61.18
N ASP A 284 -63.20 37.78 -61.69
CA ASP A 284 -61.79 37.94 -62.11
C ASP A 284 -60.82 38.53 -61.06
N GLN A 285 -61.04 38.23 -59.77
CA GLN A 285 -60.04 38.42 -58.71
C GLN A 285 -59.79 37.10 -57.98
N GLY A 286 -58.89 36.28 -58.54
CA GLY A 286 -58.60 34.93 -58.05
C GLY A 286 -58.17 34.87 -56.57
N GLN A 287 -58.76 33.95 -55.82
CA GLN A 287 -58.64 33.83 -54.37
C GLN A 287 -57.33 33.11 -53.99
N ARG A 288 -56.53 33.68 -53.07
CA ARG A 288 -55.31 33.02 -52.54
C ARG A 288 -55.56 32.45 -51.15
N VAL A 289 -55.33 31.16 -50.98
CA VAL A 289 -55.51 30.43 -49.71
C VAL A 289 -54.15 29.92 -49.23
N GLU A 290 -53.73 30.35 -48.04
CA GLU A 290 -52.55 29.83 -47.36
C GLU A 290 -52.91 28.61 -46.50
N VAL A 291 -52.10 27.56 -46.56
CA VAL A 291 -52.16 26.41 -45.66
C VAL A 291 -50.86 26.36 -44.86
N VAL A 292 -50.97 26.36 -43.53
CA VAL A 292 -49.83 26.54 -42.62
C VAL A 292 -49.34 25.18 -42.12
N PHE A 293 -48.16 24.77 -42.58
CA PHE A 293 -47.52 23.51 -42.19
C PHE A 293 -46.64 23.67 -40.95
N PRO A 294 -46.48 22.63 -40.13
CA PRO A 294 -45.47 22.61 -39.08
C PRO A 294 -44.04 22.66 -39.68
N GLU A 295 -43.09 23.07 -38.85
CA GLU A 295 -41.65 22.98 -39.16
C GLU A 295 -41.22 21.50 -39.18
N PRO A 296 -40.41 21.04 -40.17
CA PRO A 296 -40.03 19.64 -40.29
C PRO A 296 -39.15 19.16 -39.13
N GLU A 297 -39.30 17.90 -38.71
CA GLU A 297 -38.51 17.35 -37.60
C GLU A 297 -37.00 17.31 -37.94
N PRO A 298 -36.12 17.64 -36.97
CA PRO A 298 -34.69 17.58 -37.19
C PRO A 298 -34.19 16.13 -37.24
N ASN A 299 -33.37 15.81 -38.25
CA ASN A 299 -32.73 14.50 -38.38
C ASN A 299 -32.03 14.06 -37.07
N PRO A 300 -32.07 12.76 -36.74
CA PRO A 300 -31.35 12.21 -35.60
C PRO A 300 -29.83 12.29 -35.83
N THR A 301 -29.10 12.51 -34.74
CA THR A 301 -27.66 12.71 -34.70
C THR A 301 -26.97 11.45 -34.15
N GLU A 302 -25.80 11.11 -34.70
CA GLU A 302 -24.97 10.03 -34.16
C GLU A 302 -24.38 10.41 -32.78
N VAL A 303 -24.62 9.57 -31.79
CA VAL A 303 -24.06 9.67 -30.44
C VAL A 303 -23.27 8.40 -30.14
N THR A 304 -21.99 8.58 -29.79
CA THR A 304 -21.12 7.49 -29.34
C THR A 304 -21.11 7.43 -27.82
N PHE A 305 -21.33 6.25 -27.25
CA PHE A 305 -21.31 5.97 -25.83
C PHE A 305 -20.09 5.11 -25.49
N ARG A 306 -19.33 5.48 -24.45
CA ARG A 306 -18.13 4.73 -24.05
C ARG A 306 -18.05 4.59 -22.54
N ALA A 307 -17.94 3.35 -22.06
CA ALA A 307 -17.74 3.03 -20.65
C ALA A 307 -16.23 2.83 -20.38
N VAL A 308 -15.72 3.53 -19.36
CA VAL A 308 -14.29 3.58 -19.00
C VAL A 308 -14.08 3.47 -17.49
N ILE A 309 -12.88 3.04 -17.08
CA ILE A 309 -12.51 2.82 -15.67
C ILE A 309 -11.79 4.04 -15.09
N GLY A 310 -12.22 4.50 -13.91
CA GLY A 310 -11.53 5.44 -13.04
C GLY A 310 -11.62 6.93 -13.43
N THR A 311 -11.41 7.28 -14.70
CA THR A 311 -11.55 8.66 -15.20
C THR A 311 -12.14 8.70 -16.61
N ALA A 312 -12.63 9.86 -17.06
CA ALA A 312 -13.18 10.03 -18.41
C ALA A 312 -12.17 9.80 -19.57
N THR A 313 -10.87 9.72 -19.24
CA THR A 313 -9.77 9.36 -20.16
C THR A 313 -9.09 8.04 -19.76
N GLY A 314 -9.74 7.24 -18.91
CA GLY A 314 -9.26 5.95 -18.46
C GLY A 314 -9.44 4.83 -19.49
N THR A 315 -9.01 3.63 -19.12
CA THR A 315 -9.11 2.43 -19.95
C THR A 315 -10.57 2.12 -20.28
N VAL A 316 -10.85 1.80 -21.55
CA VAL A 316 -12.17 1.34 -22.00
C VAL A 316 -12.43 -0.05 -21.43
N ILE A 317 -13.64 -0.28 -20.92
CA ILE A 317 -14.05 -1.60 -20.43
C ILE A 317 -14.18 -2.56 -21.63
N ASP A 318 -13.42 -3.65 -21.63
CA ASP A 318 -13.34 -4.65 -22.71
C ASP A 318 -14.24 -5.88 -22.47
N THR A 319 -14.61 -6.14 -21.21
CA THR A 319 -15.70 -7.05 -20.82
C THR A 319 -17.09 -6.48 -21.16
N PRO A 320 -18.17 -7.30 -21.17
CA PRO A 320 -19.51 -6.84 -21.54
C PRO A 320 -20.05 -5.66 -20.71
N VAL A 321 -20.56 -4.66 -21.43
CA VAL A 321 -21.33 -3.54 -20.89
C VAL A 321 -22.67 -3.49 -21.64
N PHE A 322 -23.74 -3.47 -20.86
CA PHE A 322 -25.12 -3.30 -21.33
C PHE A 322 -25.50 -1.82 -21.23
N TRP A 323 -26.26 -1.30 -22.19
CA TRP A 323 -26.70 0.11 -22.20
C TRP A 323 -28.21 0.23 -22.35
N ASP A 324 -28.79 1.11 -21.55
CA ASP A 324 -30.17 1.56 -21.68
C ASP A 324 -30.17 3.05 -21.98
N ILE A 325 -30.87 3.45 -23.04
CA ILE A 325 -30.99 4.83 -23.49
C ILE A 325 -32.46 5.18 -23.64
N SER A 326 -32.85 6.30 -23.07
CA SER A 326 -34.24 6.79 -23.09
C SER A 326 -34.28 8.29 -23.41
N SER A 327 -35.47 8.77 -23.79
CA SER A 327 -35.80 10.19 -23.94
C SER A 327 -37.11 10.50 -23.23
N GLU A 328 -37.25 11.73 -22.73
CA GLU A 328 -38.51 12.23 -22.18
C GLU A 328 -39.64 12.31 -23.24
N ALA A 329 -39.29 12.31 -24.53
CA ALA A 329 -40.26 12.36 -25.64
C ALA A 329 -40.66 10.97 -26.16
N ASP A 330 -39.67 10.11 -26.47
CA ASP A 330 -39.89 8.81 -27.13
C ASP A 330 -39.94 7.61 -26.16
N GLY A 331 -39.63 7.80 -24.87
CA GLY A 331 -39.55 6.71 -23.89
C GLY A 331 -38.24 5.93 -23.98
N VAL A 332 -38.30 4.60 -23.94
CA VAL A 332 -37.11 3.72 -24.08
C VAL A 332 -36.74 3.61 -25.56
N ILE A 333 -35.47 3.87 -25.88
CA ILE A 333 -34.92 3.86 -27.25
C ILE A 333 -34.03 2.64 -27.47
N LEU A 334 -33.20 2.31 -26.47
CA LEU A 334 -32.40 1.07 -26.38
C LEU A 334 -32.48 0.54 -24.94
N GLU A 335 -32.43 -0.77 -24.78
CA GLU A 335 -32.56 -1.51 -23.52
C GLU A 335 -31.66 -2.75 -23.63
N GLU A 336 -30.81 -3.02 -22.62
CA GLU A 336 -29.86 -4.14 -22.60
C GLU A 336 -28.91 -4.24 -23.83
N GLU A 337 -28.61 -3.14 -24.54
CA GLU A 337 -27.79 -3.18 -25.77
C GLU A 337 -26.29 -3.43 -25.47
N THR A 338 -25.63 -4.33 -26.22
CA THR A 338 -24.33 -4.92 -25.83
C THR A 338 -23.16 -4.52 -26.73
N ALA A 339 -22.63 -3.31 -26.54
CA ALA A 339 -21.42 -2.84 -27.22
C ALA A 339 -20.62 -1.84 -26.36
N ASN A 340 -19.28 -1.82 -26.46
CA ASN A 340 -18.47 -0.74 -25.90
C ASN A 340 -17.25 -0.43 -26.80
N PRO A 341 -17.17 0.75 -27.44
CA PRO A 341 -18.19 1.79 -27.49
C PRO A 341 -19.46 1.34 -28.24
N LEU A 342 -20.60 1.89 -27.84
CA LEU A 342 -21.89 1.79 -28.55
C LEU A 342 -22.09 3.05 -29.41
N GLN A 343 -22.73 2.92 -30.57
CA GLN A 343 -23.16 4.06 -31.39
C GLN A 343 -24.68 3.99 -31.60
N ALA A 344 -25.37 5.11 -31.38
CA ALA A 344 -26.83 5.19 -31.58
C ALA A 344 -27.22 6.50 -32.28
N MET A 345 -28.26 6.44 -33.11
CA MET A 345 -28.84 7.62 -33.78
C MET A 345 -29.99 8.15 -32.91
N LEU A 346 -29.82 9.33 -32.32
CA LEU A 346 -30.77 9.91 -31.36
C LEU A 346 -31.35 11.22 -31.88
N LYS A 347 -32.66 11.45 -31.69
CA LYS A 347 -33.29 12.75 -32.01
C LYS A 347 -32.66 13.88 -31.19
N GLN A 348 -32.83 15.12 -31.62
CA GLN A 348 -32.40 16.26 -30.81
C GLN A 348 -33.35 16.45 -29.61
N GLY A 349 -32.80 16.73 -28.42
CA GLY A 349 -33.60 16.85 -27.20
C GLY A 349 -32.99 16.14 -25.98
N SER A 350 -33.76 16.10 -24.89
CA SER A 350 -33.38 15.53 -23.60
C SER A 350 -33.38 14.00 -23.63
N HIS A 351 -32.23 13.41 -23.28
CA HIS A 351 -31.98 11.98 -23.26
C HIS A 351 -31.32 11.56 -21.93
N THR A 352 -31.48 10.30 -21.56
CA THR A 352 -30.95 9.71 -20.33
C THR A 352 -30.31 8.36 -20.66
N VAL A 353 -29.12 8.10 -20.10
CA VAL A 353 -28.39 6.84 -20.29
C VAL A 353 -28.02 6.19 -18.96
N THR A 354 -28.15 4.88 -18.90
CA THR A 354 -27.53 3.98 -17.93
C THR A 354 -26.62 2.98 -18.65
N ALA A 355 -25.56 2.56 -17.96
CA ALA A 355 -24.70 1.46 -18.37
C ALA A 355 -24.59 0.46 -17.20
N TYR A 356 -24.58 -0.83 -17.51
CA TYR A 356 -24.38 -1.90 -16.53
C TYR A 356 -23.15 -2.73 -16.93
N TRP A 357 -22.17 -2.80 -16.04
CA TRP A 357 -20.92 -3.54 -16.25
C TRP A 357 -21.03 -4.95 -15.65
N ALA A 358 -21.15 -5.95 -16.52
CA ALA A 358 -21.50 -7.32 -16.13
C ALA A 358 -20.46 -7.97 -15.20
N GLU A 359 -19.17 -7.79 -15.47
CA GLU A 359 -18.07 -8.41 -14.71
C GLU A 359 -17.99 -7.94 -13.24
N GLN A 360 -18.64 -6.82 -12.91
CA GLN A 360 -18.69 -6.26 -11.54
C GLN A 360 -20.10 -6.22 -10.95
N GLU A 361 -21.12 -6.62 -11.73
CA GLU A 361 -22.55 -6.47 -11.39
C GLU A 361 -22.97 -5.03 -11.00
N VAL A 362 -22.23 -3.99 -11.45
CA VAL A 362 -22.49 -2.58 -11.11
C VAL A 362 -23.23 -1.86 -12.23
N SER A 363 -24.28 -1.11 -11.88
CA SER A 363 -24.92 -0.11 -12.75
C SER A 363 -24.38 1.29 -12.48
N SER A 364 -24.11 2.06 -13.53
CA SER A 364 -23.79 3.48 -13.45
C SER A 364 -24.99 4.29 -12.95
N PRO A 365 -24.79 5.41 -12.23
CA PRO A 365 -25.88 6.35 -11.96
C PRO A 365 -26.45 6.94 -13.25
N SER A 366 -27.78 7.00 -13.34
CA SER A 366 -28.51 7.52 -14.49
C SER A 366 -28.07 8.94 -14.86
N ARG A 367 -27.72 9.15 -16.14
CA ARG A 367 -27.12 10.40 -16.63
C ARG A 367 -27.97 11.04 -17.73
N GLN A 368 -28.48 12.23 -17.45
CA GLN A 368 -29.14 13.08 -18.44
C GLN A 368 -28.13 13.81 -19.34
N PHE A 369 -28.43 13.94 -20.63
CA PHE A 369 -27.70 14.70 -21.64
C PHE A 369 -28.64 15.24 -22.72
N ILE A 370 -28.30 16.36 -23.35
CA ILE A 370 -29.09 16.96 -24.44
C ILE A 370 -28.39 16.65 -25.76
N VAL A 371 -29.11 16.08 -26.73
CA VAL A 371 -28.63 15.86 -28.11
C VAL A 371 -28.94 17.09 -28.98
N THR A 372 -28.02 17.45 -29.89
CA THR A 372 -28.12 18.56 -30.86
C THR A 372 -27.68 18.07 -32.24
N ALA A 373 -27.66 18.94 -33.26
CA ALA A 373 -27.25 18.59 -34.63
C ALA A 373 -25.80 18.06 -34.79
N ASP A 374 -24.91 18.34 -33.84
CA ASP A 374 -23.50 17.94 -33.92
C ASP A 374 -23.25 16.56 -33.25
N PRO A 375 -22.59 15.61 -33.95
CA PRO A 375 -22.16 14.33 -33.37
C PRO A 375 -21.29 14.49 -32.13
N ARG A 376 -21.43 13.57 -31.18
CA ARG A 376 -20.85 13.72 -29.83
C ARG A 376 -20.54 12.38 -29.16
N GLU A 377 -19.74 12.46 -28.10
CA GLU A 377 -19.38 11.33 -27.24
C GLU A 377 -19.92 11.52 -25.82
N ILE A 378 -20.50 10.45 -25.25
CA ILE A 378 -20.98 10.38 -23.87
C ILE A 378 -20.16 9.31 -23.14
N VAL A 379 -19.24 9.76 -22.29
CA VAL A 379 -18.33 8.87 -21.54
C VAL A 379 -18.89 8.58 -20.14
N VAL A 380 -19.29 7.33 -19.88
CA VAL A 380 -19.66 6.85 -18.54
C VAL A 380 -18.42 6.30 -17.84
N VAL A 381 -18.20 6.71 -16.59
CA VAL A 381 -17.04 6.31 -15.80
C VAL A 381 -17.50 5.38 -14.69
N PHE A 382 -16.93 4.18 -14.62
CA PHE A 382 -17.07 3.26 -13.50
C PHE A 382 -15.87 3.43 -12.55
N GLU A 383 -16.08 3.20 -11.26
CA GLU A 383 -14.97 3.09 -10.30
C GLU A 383 -14.14 1.82 -10.62
N PRO A 384 -12.83 1.81 -10.35
CA PRO A 384 -12.02 0.61 -10.52
C PRO A 384 -12.48 -0.50 -9.57
N PRO A 385 -12.33 -1.78 -9.96
CA PRO A 385 -12.68 -2.92 -9.12
C PRO A 385 -11.91 -2.85 -7.80
N ALA A 386 -12.59 -3.12 -6.68
CA ALA A 386 -11.95 -3.12 -5.36
C ALA A 386 -10.93 -4.26 -5.29
N ILE A 387 -9.64 -3.93 -5.14
CA ILE A 387 -8.60 -4.93 -4.89
C ILE A 387 -8.91 -5.55 -3.53
N THR A 388 -9.09 -6.87 -3.51
CA THR A 388 -9.43 -7.63 -2.31
C THR A 388 -8.46 -8.80 -2.14
N ALA A 389 -8.45 -9.38 -0.95
CA ALA A 389 -7.67 -10.56 -0.62
C ALA A 389 -8.51 -11.53 0.21
N SER A 390 -8.19 -12.83 0.13
CA SER A 390 -8.72 -13.86 1.03
C SER A 390 -7.61 -14.40 1.93
N ILE A 391 -7.98 -14.95 3.09
CA ILE A 391 -7.04 -15.50 4.07
C ILE A 391 -7.60 -16.82 4.61
N GLY A 392 -6.84 -17.90 4.45
CA GLY A 392 -7.10 -19.21 5.04
C GLY A 392 -6.16 -19.45 6.22
N ALA A 393 -6.69 -19.35 7.44
CA ALA A 393 -5.97 -19.54 8.70
C ALA A 393 -6.83 -20.37 9.68
N PRO A 394 -6.23 -21.04 10.69
CA PRO A 394 -6.99 -21.71 11.74
C PRO A 394 -7.81 -20.70 12.56
N SER A 395 -9.02 -21.08 12.97
CA SER A 395 -9.92 -20.22 13.78
C SER A 395 -9.49 -20.07 15.25
N THR A 396 -8.54 -20.88 15.70
CA THR A 396 -7.98 -20.85 17.06
C THR A 396 -6.48 -21.17 17.02
N ALA A 397 -5.69 -20.58 17.89
CA ALA A 397 -4.29 -20.94 18.09
C ALA A 397 -3.84 -20.73 19.54
N VAL A 398 -2.69 -21.28 19.91
CA VAL A 398 -2.10 -21.09 21.25
C VAL A 398 -1.28 -19.80 21.26
N ALA A 399 -1.33 -19.03 22.35
CA ALA A 399 -0.50 -17.85 22.55
C ALA A 399 0.99 -18.17 22.33
N GLY A 400 1.71 -17.28 21.63
CA GLY A 400 3.12 -17.45 21.26
C GLY A 400 3.41 -18.52 20.19
N SER A 401 2.43 -19.32 19.75
CA SER A 401 2.66 -20.34 18.71
C SER A 401 2.91 -19.71 17.33
N THR A 402 3.55 -20.43 16.42
CA THR A 402 3.58 -20.06 15.00
C THR A 402 2.53 -20.88 14.26
N ILE A 403 1.74 -20.22 13.39
CA ILE A 403 0.70 -20.86 12.58
C ILE A 403 0.96 -20.67 11.09
N GLU A 404 0.50 -21.64 10.31
CA GLU A 404 0.49 -21.55 8.85
C GLU A 404 -0.71 -20.72 8.38
N VAL A 405 -0.46 -19.73 7.52
CA VAL A 405 -1.47 -18.86 6.93
C VAL A 405 -1.37 -18.92 5.40
N THR A 406 -2.47 -19.28 4.76
CA THR A 406 -2.67 -19.19 3.31
C THR A 406 -3.41 -17.91 2.96
N TRP A 407 -3.23 -17.43 1.74
CA TRP A 407 -3.81 -16.17 1.27
C TRP A 407 -4.02 -16.20 -0.24
N ASP A 408 -4.85 -15.31 -0.75
CA ASP A 408 -4.97 -15.01 -2.19
C ASP A 408 -5.17 -13.50 -2.32
N GLY A 409 -4.49 -12.83 -3.25
CA GLY A 409 -4.37 -11.37 -3.26
C GLY A 409 -3.28 -10.84 -4.20
N PRO A 410 -3.07 -9.50 -4.25
CA PRO A 410 -2.27 -8.85 -5.29
C PRO A 410 -0.76 -9.12 -5.24
N ALA A 411 -0.22 -9.53 -4.08
CA ALA A 411 1.20 -9.83 -3.87
C ALA A 411 2.16 -8.69 -4.27
N ASN A 412 1.80 -7.44 -3.95
CA ASN A 412 2.65 -6.29 -4.27
C ASN A 412 3.96 -6.33 -3.46
N THR A 413 5.02 -5.74 -4.02
CA THR A 413 6.33 -5.69 -3.34
C THR A 413 6.26 -4.76 -2.13
N GLY A 414 6.14 -5.36 -0.95
CA GLY A 414 6.01 -4.67 0.33
C GLY A 414 4.88 -5.23 1.20
N ASP A 415 3.87 -5.85 0.59
CA ASP A 415 2.67 -6.35 1.27
C ASP A 415 3.01 -7.34 2.40
N TYR A 416 2.17 -7.36 3.43
CA TYR A 416 2.33 -8.20 4.61
C TYR A 416 0.99 -8.65 5.17
N ILE A 417 1.01 -9.80 5.85
CA ILE A 417 -0.12 -10.29 6.62
C ILE A 417 0.20 -10.08 8.10
N GLY A 418 -0.67 -9.34 8.79
CA GLY A 418 -0.51 -8.97 10.19
C GLY A 418 -1.64 -9.50 11.07
N ILE A 419 -1.31 -9.89 12.31
CA ILE A 419 -2.26 -10.33 13.33
C ILE A 419 -2.35 -9.28 14.45
N GLY A 420 -3.55 -8.72 14.66
CA GLY A 420 -3.82 -7.63 15.62
C GLY A 420 -5.15 -7.80 16.33
N LYS A 421 -5.36 -7.11 17.47
CA LYS A 421 -6.60 -7.22 18.23
C LYS A 421 -7.79 -6.72 17.42
N THR A 422 -8.89 -7.47 17.42
CA THR A 422 -10.08 -7.12 16.63
C THR A 422 -10.65 -5.76 17.05
N GLY A 423 -10.97 -4.92 16.06
CA GLY A 423 -11.52 -3.57 16.28
C GLY A 423 -10.49 -2.45 16.53
N VAL A 424 -9.18 -2.75 16.51
CA VAL A 424 -8.12 -1.75 16.68
C VAL A 424 -7.75 -1.08 15.35
N SER A 425 -7.49 0.23 15.38
CA SER A 425 -7.09 1.05 14.22
C SER A 425 -5.75 1.76 14.46
N GLY A 426 -5.20 2.38 13.41
CA GLY A 426 -3.88 3.02 13.46
C GLY A 426 -2.73 2.01 13.62
N SER A 427 -1.59 2.45 14.15
CA SER A 427 -0.36 1.65 14.24
C SER A 427 -0.46 0.39 15.12
N ALA A 428 -1.54 0.20 15.89
CA ALA A 428 -1.76 -0.97 16.74
C ALA A 428 -2.62 -2.06 16.07
N ARG A 429 -2.97 -1.92 14.78
CA ARG A 429 -3.85 -2.86 14.05
C ARG A 429 -3.17 -4.19 13.66
N TRP A 430 -1.88 -4.35 13.92
CA TRP A 430 -1.16 -5.63 14.01
C TRP A 430 -0.13 -5.56 15.16
N ARG A 431 0.12 -6.70 15.84
CA ARG A 431 1.26 -6.87 16.77
C ARG A 431 2.41 -7.57 16.05
N ASN A 432 2.12 -8.74 15.48
CA ASN A 432 3.04 -9.50 14.64
C ASN A 432 2.61 -9.38 13.18
N TYR A 433 3.56 -9.51 12.26
CA TYR A 433 3.32 -9.60 10.83
C TYR A 433 4.41 -10.44 10.17
N ALA A 434 4.12 -10.96 8.98
CA ALA A 434 5.12 -11.56 8.10
C ALA A 434 4.90 -11.05 6.65
N PRO A 435 5.96 -10.73 5.89
CA PRO A 435 5.85 -10.28 4.49
C PRO A 435 5.21 -11.32 3.58
N VAL A 436 4.34 -10.88 2.66
CA VAL A 436 3.74 -11.72 1.61
C VAL A 436 4.82 -12.32 0.69
N ALA A 437 5.97 -11.65 0.58
CA ALA A 437 7.14 -12.11 -0.17
C ALA A 437 7.80 -13.39 0.40
N ASP A 438 7.53 -13.77 1.65
CA ASP A 438 8.08 -15.00 2.26
C ASP A 438 7.38 -16.27 1.74
N GLY A 439 6.25 -16.12 1.05
CA GLY A 439 5.60 -17.18 0.25
C GLY A 439 4.27 -17.69 0.81
N MET A 440 3.96 -18.95 0.48
CA MET A 440 2.71 -19.60 0.85
C MET A 440 2.92 -21.11 1.07
N PRO A 441 2.46 -21.70 2.19
CA PRO A 441 1.90 -21.02 3.36
C PRO A 441 2.94 -20.14 4.07
N LEU A 442 2.45 -19.03 4.62
CA LEU A 442 3.20 -18.07 5.42
C LEU A 442 3.29 -18.56 6.88
N GLN A 443 4.44 -18.39 7.53
CA GLN A 443 4.58 -18.69 8.97
C GLN A 443 4.34 -17.40 9.76
N LEU A 444 3.23 -17.34 10.52
CA LEU A 444 2.83 -16.17 11.29
C LEU A 444 2.87 -16.44 12.80
N LEU A 445 3.65 -15.64 13.53
CA LEU A 445 3.73 -15.73 14.99
C LEU A 445 2.43 -15.19 15.62
N VAL A 446 1.80 -15.97 16.48
CA VAL A 446 0.60 -15.62 17.24
C VAL A 446 1.00 -14.81 18.49
N PRO A 447 0.34 -13.68 18.79
CA PRO A 447 0.65 -12.87 19.96
C PRO A 447 0.61 -13.64 21.30
N PRO A 448 1.31 -13.14 22.34
CA PRO A 448 1.50 -13.87 23.60
C PRO A 448 0.35 -13.66 24.60
N GLU A 449 -0.57 -12.75 24.28
CA GLU A 449 -1.73 -12.37 25.09
C GLU A 449 -3.00 -13.04 24.54
N PRO A 450 -3.71 -13.88 25.32
CA PRO A 450 -4.95 -14.50 24.89
C PRO A 450 -6.09 -13.52 24.57
N GLY A 451 -7.01 -13.94 23.69
CA GLY A 451 -8.22 -13.19 23.28
C GLY A 451 -8.46 -13.20 21.78
N GLN A 452 -9.40 -12.38 21.29
CA GLN A 452 -9.76 -12.31 19.86
C GLN A 452 -8.85 -11.38 19.06
N TYR A 453 -8.39 -11.91 17.91
CA TYR A 453 -7.54 -11.22 16.95
C TYR A 453 -8.10 -11.34 15.52
N ALA A 454 -7.71 -10.39 14.68
CA ALA A 454 -7.89 -10.44 13.23
C ALA A 454 -6.52 -10.66 12.58
N ILE A 455 -6.43 -11.68 11.73
CA ILE A 455 -5.34 -11.82 10.74
C ILE A 455 -5.80 -11.06 9.50
N SER A 456 -5.04 -10.08 9.03
CA SER A 456 -5.42 -9.17 7.94
C SER A 456 -4.30 -9.04 6.90
N TYR A 457 -4.66 -8.95 5.63
CA TYR A 457 -3.77 -8.64 4.51
C TYR A 457 -3.69 -7.13 4.36
N PHE A 458 -2.49 -6.58 4.35
CA PHE A 458 -2.25 -5.14 4.18
C PHE A 458 -1.51 -4.86 2.87
N ASP A 459 -2.09 -3.97 2.05
CA ASP A 459 -1.37 -3.37 0.92
C ASP A 459 -0.34 -2.36 1.43
N ASP A 460 0.92 -2.46 1.01
CA ASP A 460 1.95 -1.55 1.53
C ASP A 460 1.90 -0.15 0.90
N ALA A 461 1.27 0.03 -0.28
CA ALA A 461 1.19 1.33 -0.93
C ALA A 461 0.13 2.24 -0.29
N THR A 462 -1.07 1.74 0.01
CA THR A 462 -2.17 2.51 0.63
C THR A 462 -2.25 2.34 2.15
N LYS A 463 -1.73 1.22 2.69
CA LYS A 463 -1.95 0.72 4.06
C LYS A 463 -3.40 0.30 4.34
N ASP A 464 -4.21 -0.01 3.33
CA ASP A 464 -5.56 -0.55 3.53
C ASP A 464 -5.55 -2.05 3.85
N VAL A 465 -6.67 -2.54 4.40
CA VAL A 465 -6.90 -3.98 4.60
C VAL A 465 -7.67 -4.52 3.42
N LEU A 466 -7.06 -5.43 2.66
CA LEU A 466 -7.69 -6.04 1.48
C LEU A 466 -8.55 -7.27 1.83
N GLY A 467 -8.27 -7.90 2.98
CA GLY A 467 -8.95 -9.11 3.45
C GLY A 467 -8.60 -9.41 4.91
N ALA A 468 -9.50 -10.10 5.63
CA ALA A 468 -9.28 -10.47 7.03
C ALA A 468 -9.99 -11.77 7.45
N ALA A 469 -9.37 -12.51 8.36
CA ALA A 469 -9.92 -13.68 9.05
C ALA A 469 -9.87 -13.46 10.58
N GLN A 470 -10.82 -14.03 11.33
CA GLN A 470 -10.84 -13.98 12.80
C GLN A 470 -10.15 -15.22 13.39
N ILE A 471 -9.42 -15.03 14.48
CA ILE A 471 -8.76 -16.10 15.24
C ILE A 471 -8.88 -15.83 16.76
N ASP A 472 -9.19 -16.87 17.53
CA ASP A 472 -9.24 -16.81 18.98
C ASP A 472 -7.95 -17.40 19.58
N VAL A 473 -7.18 -16.57 20.30
CA VAL A 473 -5.87 -16.93 20.85
C VAL A 473 -6.07 -17.48 22.27
N MET A 474 -5.83 -18.76 22.44
CA MET A 474 -5.96 -19.49 23.69
C MET A 474 -4.70 -19.37 24.55
N PRO A 475 -4.81 -19.37 25.90
CA PRO A 475 -3.64 -19.50 26.76
C PRO A 475 -2.91 -20.83 26.52
N ALA A 476 -1.59 -20.84 26.67
CA ALA A 476 -0.81 -22.08 26.68
C ALA A 476 -1.00 -22.85 28.00
N GLU A 477 -1.00 -24.18 27.94
CA GLU A 477 -1.02 -25.03 29.12
C GLU A 477 0.37 -25.06 29.78
N ILE A 478 0.64 -24.08 30.64
CA ILE A 478 1.88 -23.94 31.39
C ILE A 478 1.66 -24.40 32.84
N THR A 479 2.61 -25.15 33.39
CA THR A 479 2.69 -25.44 34.83
C THR A 479 4.09 -25.16 35.35
N ILE A 480 4.19 -24.73 36.61
CA ILE A 480 5.45 -24.50 37.32
C ILE A 480 5.33 -25.17 38.69
N SER A 481 6.34 -25.95 39.06
CA SER A 481 6.45 -26.67 40.32
C SER A 481 7.86 -26.51 40.89
N GLY A 482 7.97 -25.77 41.98
CA GLY A 482 9.22 -25.51 42.69
C GLY A 482 8.96 -25.38 44.20
N PRO A 483 10.00 -25.10 45.00
CA PRO A 483 9.84 -24.80 46.42
C PRO A 483 8.99 -23.53 46.62
N ALA A 484 8.17 -23.50 47.68
CA ALA A 484 7.44 -22.31 48.08
C ALA A 484 8.28 -21.33 48.93
N GLU A 485 9.37 -21.82 49.53
CA GLU A 485 10.27 -21.08 50.40
C GLU A 485 11.73 -21.47 50.11
N VAL A 486 12.64 -20.50 49.99
CA VAL A 486 14.09 -20.69 49.75
C VAL A 486 14.90 -19.62 50.49
N SER A 487 16.18 -19.87 50.79
CA SER A 487 17.08 -18.87 51.38
C SER A 487 17.49 -17.81 50.33
N VAL A 488 17.90 -16.61 50.77
CA VAL A 488 18.53 -15.63 49.84
C VAL A 488 19.69 -16.26 49.09
N SER A 489 19.89 -15.87 47.83
CA SER A 489 20.95 -16.37 46.94
C SER A 489 20.99 -17.89 46.67
N GLU A 490 20.17 -18.72 47.31
CA GLU A 490 20.11 -20.18 47.13
C GLU A 490 19.79 -20.57 45.68
N ALA A 491 20.43 -21.62 45.17
CA ALA A 491 20.12 -22.21 43.88
C ALA A 491 19.13 -23.36 44.07
N PHE A 492 18.02 -23.36 43.33
CA PHE A 492 16.92 -24.31 43.51
C PHE A 492 16.37 -24.79 42.17
N GLU A 493 15.88 -26.03 42.14
CA GLU A 493 15.27 -26.62 40.96
C GLU A 493 13.80 -26.20 40.80
N VAL A 494 13.38 -25.99 39.55
CA VAL A 494 12.00 -25.76 39.15
C VAL A 494 11.65 -26.71 38.02
N ALA A 495 10.75 -27.65 38.30
CA ALA A 495 10.09 -28.46 37.28
C ALA A 495 8.97 -27.64 36.63
N TRP A 496 8.80 -27.78 35.32
CA TRP A 496 7.80 -27.04 34.57
C TRP A 496 7.30 -27.83 33.36
N THR A 497 6.14 -27.42 32.84
CA THR A 497 5.64 -27.82 31.52
C THR A 497 5.18 -26.58 30.78
N GLY A 498 5.34 -26.55 29.47
CA GLY A 498 4.99 -25.41 28.63
C GLY A 498 5.33 -25.71 27.17
N PRO A 499 5.20 -24.71 26.28
CA PRO A 499 5.44 -24.91 24.85
C PRO A 499 6.92 -24.92 24.43
N ASP A 500 7.85 -24.42 25.26
CA ASP A 500 9.30 -24.41 24.98
C ASP A 500 9.63 -23.69 23.64
N TYR A 501 9.05 -22.50 23.42
CA TYR A 501 9.34 -21.73 22.22
C TYR A 501 10.76 -21.14 22.28
N SER A 502 11.31 -20.76 21.11
CA SER A 502 12.70 -20.31 21.00
C SER A 502 13.00 -19.10 21.91
N GLU A 503 13.96 -19.32 22.82
CA GLU A 503 14.43 -18.37 23.84
C GLU A 503 13.40 -18.02 24.94
N ASP A 504 12.30 -18.78 25.10
CA ASP A 504 11.44 -18.69 26.29
C ASP A 504 12.27 -18.94 27.57
N PHE A 505 11.89 -18.32 28.68
CA PHE A 505 12.65 -18.42 29.93
C PHE A 505 11.76 -18.43 31.17
N ILE A 506 12.29 -19.02 32.25
CA ILE A 506 11.69 -18.93 33.58
C ILE A 506 12.55 -18.01 34.45
N GLY A 507 11.93 -17.11 35.21
CA GLY A 507 12.63 -16.12 36.04
C GLY A 507 11.98 -15.87 37.39
N VAL A 508 12.81 -15.50 38.38
CA VAL A 508 12.35 -15.09 39.71
C VAL A 508 12.14 -13.59 39.74
N GLY A 509 10.89 -13.17 39.91
CA GLY A 509 10.42 -11.79 39.83
C GLY A 509 9.84 -11.22 41.11
N ILE A 510 9.83 -9.91 41.24
CA ILE A 510 9.11 -9.23 42.34
C ILE A 510 7.60 -9.32 42.07
N VAL A 511 6.81 -9.57 43.12
CA VAL A 511 5.33 -9.58 43.06
C VAL A 511 4.82 -8.26 42.46
N GLY A 512 3.96 -8.36 41.44
CA GLY A 512 3.34 -7.19 40.79
C GLY A 512 4.27 -6.27 39.98
N ALA A 513 5.57 -6.60 39.80
CA ALA A 513 6.48 -5.80 38.98
C ALA A 513 6.18 -5.92 37.47
N SER A 514 6.52 -4.87 36.71
CA SER A 514 6.30 -4.73 35.26
C SER A 514 7.56 -4.23 34.53
N GLY A 515 7.70 -4.55 33.23
CA GLY A 515 8.88 -4.20 32.42
C GLY A 515 10.15 -4.90 32.90
N SER A 516 11.31 -4.29 32.71
CA SER A 516 12.63 -4.85 33.08
C SER A 516 12.86 -5.07 34.59
N ALA A 517 11.85 -4.88 35.43
CA ALA A 517 11.83 -5.28 36.84
C ALA A 517 11.08 -6.60 37.09
N GLN A 518 10.51 -7.23 36.06
CA GLN A 518 9.70 -8.45 36.14
C GLN A 518 10.47 -9.70 36.56
N TRP A 519 11.80 -9.71 36.40
CA TRP A 519 12.69 -10.77 36.89
C TRP A 519 14.00 -10.18 37.45
N LYS A 520 14.67 -10.96 38.30
CA LYS A 520 15.99 -10.66 38.89
C LYS A 520 17.06 -11.62 38.39
N ASN A 521 16.74 -12.91 38.46
CA ASN A 521 17.51 -14.00 37.89
C ASN A 521 16.57 -14.78 36.94
N TYR A 522 17.11 -15.36 35.87
CA TYR A 522 16.36 -16.16 34.90
C TYR A 522 17.24 -17.24 34.30
N THR A 523 16.59 -18.29 33.78
CA THR A 523 17.22 -19.43 33.12
C THR A 523 16.37 -19.78 31.88
N PRO A 524 16.96 -19.99 30.69
CA PRO A 524 16.23 -20.39 29.50
C PRO A 524 15.52 -21.74 29.68
N THR A 525 14.31 -21.86 29.12
CA THR A 525 13.55 -23.12 29.08
C THR A 525 14.31 -24.23 28.36
N ALA A 526 15.09 -23.89 27.33
CA ALA A 526 15.98 -24.79 26.60
C ALA A 526 17.06 -25.52 27.45
N GLU A 527 17.28 -25.15 28.72
CA GLU A 527 18.10 -25.96 29.65
C GLU A 527 17.36 -27.24 30.15
N GLY A 528 16.04 -27.31 29.96
CA GLY A 528 15.21 -28.47 30.24
C GLY A 528 14.30 -28.32 31.47
N SER A 529 13.69 -29.44 31.87
CA SER A 529 12.78 -29.53 33.03
C SER A 529 13.17 -30.73 33.90
N PRO A 530 13.53 -30.53 35.20
CA PRO A 530 13.68 -29.23 35.85
C PRO A 530 14.86 -28.41 35.34
N LEU A 531 14.77 -27.08 35.47
CA LEU A 531 15.89 -26.15 35.34
C LEU A 531 16.28 -25.59 36.72
N THR A 532 17.47 -25.01 36.84
CA THR A 532 17.93 -24.36 38.07
C THR A 532 17.66 -22.86 38.00
N LEU A 533 16.97 -22.31 39.01
CA LEU A 533 16.87 -20.87 39.25
C LEU A 533 17.73 -20.50 40.47
N ARG A 534 17.91 -19.19 40.67
CA ARG A 534 18.61 -18.65 41.83
C ARG A 534 17.79 -17.59 42.55
N ALA A 535 17.70 -17.70 43.87
CA ALA A 535 17.02 -16.74 44.72
C ALA A 535 17.71 -15.36 44.67
N PRO A 536 16.94 -14.26 44.74
CA PRO A 536 17.47 -12.92 44.99
C PRO A 536 18.25 -12.81 46.31
N ALA A 537 19.19 -11.87 46.38
CA ALA A 537 19.99 -11.57 47.57
C ALA A 537 19.25 -10.90 48.74
N ALA A 538 17.98 -10.52 48.54
CA ALA A 538 17.17 -9.82 49.55
C ALA A 538 15.92 -10.63 49.89
N PRO A 539 15.59 -10.80 51.18
CA PRO A 539 14.40 -11.54 51.61
C PRO A 539 13.11 -10.81 51.23
N GLY A 540 12.00 -11.55 51.17
CA GLY A 540 10.66 -11.03 50.85
C GLY A 540 9.87 -11.95 49.93
N ASP A 541 8.72 -11.48 49.47
CA ASP A 541 7.84 -12.24 48.57
C ASP A 541 8.16 -11.96 47.09
N TYR A 542 8.31 -13.04 46.33
CA TYR A 542 8.63 -13.09 44.92
C TYR A 542 7.68 -14.06 44.20
N VAL A 543 7.84 -14.16 42.87
CA VAL A 543 7.11 -15.08 42.00
C VAL A 543 8.07 -15.73 41.01
N ILE A 544 7.93 -17.04 40.79
CA ILE A 544 8.55 -17.74 39.67
C ILE A 544 7.61 -17.59 38.47
N LYS A 545 8.12 -17.03 37.38
CA LYS A 545 7.37 -16.67 36.17
C LYS A 545 7.89 -17.41 34.96
N TYR A 546 6.99 -17.99 34.16
CA TYR A 546 7.28 -18.38 32.78
C TYR A 546 7.06 -17.16 31.89
N PHE A 547 8.04 -16.84 31.05
CA PHE A 547 7.98 -15.77 30.06
C PHE A 547 8.04 -16.35 28.66
N PHE A 548 7.11 -15.91 27.80
CA PHE A 548 7.34 -16.00 26.37
C PHE A 548 8.42 -14.99 25.98
N ASN A 549 9.39 -15.38 25.15
CA ASN A 549 10.42 -14.46 24.64
C ASN A 549 9.78 -13.23 23.98
N GLN A 550 8.68 -13.43 23.24
CA GLN A 550 7.94 -12.35 22.61
C GLN A 550 7.52 -11.28 23.64
N GLU A 551 8.06 -10.07 23.48
CA GLU A 551 7.85 -8.92 24.37
C GLU A 551 8.25 -9.15 25.85
N ASN A 552 8.91 -10.27 26.18
CA ASN A 552 9.09 -10.79 27.54
C ASN A 552 7.75 -10.93 28.29
N TRP A 553 6.74 -11.52 27.64
CA TRP A 553 5.39 -11.59 28.16
C TRP A 553 5.25 -12.63 29.29
N PRO A 554 4.81 -12.25 30.51
CA PRO A 554 4.59 -13.20 31.61
C PRO A 554 3.35 -14.06 31.34
N ALA A 555 3.57 -15.33 31.01
CA ALA A 555 2.50 -16.25 30.61
C ALA A 555 1.85 -16.97 31.81
N PHE A 556 2.64 -17.29 32.86
CA PHE A 556 2.18 -17.95 34.07
C PHE A 556 3.08 -17.61 35.27
N GLU A 557 2.54 -17.56 36.48
CA GLU A 557 3.31 -17.27 37.71
C GLU A 557 2.88 -18.12 38.92
N VAL A 558 3.83 -18.45 39.79
CA VAL A 558 3.61 -19.08 41.11
C VAL A 558 4.40 -18.34 42.19
N ALA A 559 3.90 -18.32 43.43
CA ALA A 559 4.54 -17.60 44.54
C ALA A 559 5.81 -18.30 45.07
N LEU A 560 6.76 -17.48 45.54
CA LEU A 560 8.01 -17.90 46.17
C LEU A 560 8.39 -16.90 47.28
N THR A 561 8.45 -17.34 48.54
CA THR A 561 8.99 -16.51 49.63
C THR A 561 10.49 -16.78 49.79
N VAL A 562 11.28 -15.71 49.92
CA VAL A 562 12.74 -15.78 50.11
C VAL A 562 13.07 -15.35 51.55
N VAL A 563 13.72 -16.23 52.31
CA VAL A 563 13.98 -16.05 53.75
C VAL A 563 15.44 -15.72 54.06
N GLU A 564 15.67 -15.08 55.22
CA GLU A 564 17.01 -14.73 55.69
C GLU A 564 17.84 -15.97 56.07
N PRO A 565 19.08 -16.10 55.57
CA PRO A 565 19.92 -17.26 55.82
C PRO A 565 20.50 -17.24 57.23
N GLN A 566 20.69 -18.42 57.82
CA GLN A 566 21.33 -18.55 59.15
C GLN A 566 22.85 -18.39 59.03
N VAL A 567 23.31 -17.14 59.01
CA VAL A 567 24.74 -16.77 58.91
C VAL A 567 25.35 -16.58 60.30
N SER A 568 26.58 -17.06 60.48
CA SER A 568 27.41 -16.77 61.66
C SER A 568 28.88 -16.64 61.28
N LEU A 569 29.65 -15.92 62.09
CA LEU A 569 31.10 -15.82 61.99
C LEU A 569 31.75 -16.13 63.34
N THR A 570 32.92 -16.76 63.33
CA THR A 570 33.75 -17.02 64.51
C THR A 570 35.21 -16.80 64.15
N ALA A 571 35.83 -15.81 64.79
CA ALA A 571 37.22 -15.40 64.60
C ALA A 571 37.79 -14.89 65.94
N PRO A 572 39.12 -14.71 66.07
CA PRO A 572 39.71 -13.97 67.18
C PRO A 572 39.15 -12.54 67.27
N SER A 573 38.90 -12.04 68.49
CA SER A 573 38.51 -10.64 68.72
C SER A 573 39.69 -9.66 68.63
N GLU A 574 40.91 -10.17 68.66
CA GLU A 574 42.16 -9.41 68.61
C GLU A 574 43.17 -10.17 67.74
N ALA A 575 43.96 -9.45 66.94
CA ALA A 575 45.03 -10.00 66.10
C ALA A 575 46.10 -8.93 65.82
N ASP A 576 47.24 -9.32 65.26
CA ASP A 576 48.23 -8.37 64.75
C ASP A 576 47.93 -7.95 63.31
N VAL A 577 48.49 -6.81 62.87
CA VAL A 577 48.46 -6.37 61.47
C VAL A 577 49.32 -7.24 60.58
N SER A 578 48.84 -7.51 59.36
CA SER A 578 49.49 -8.45 58.43
C SER A 578 49.79 -9.81 59.09
N GLN A 579 48.74 -10.43 59.63
CA GLN A 579 48.71 -11.79 60.19
C GLN A 579 47.67 -12.62 59.42
N MET A 580 47.87 -13.93 59.27
CA MET A 580 46.78 -14.85 58.88
C MET A 580 45.97 -15.25 60.12
N ILE A 581 44.64 -15.11 60.05
CA ILE A 581 43.72 -15.56 61.09
C ILE A 581 42.72 -16.58 60.53
N GLU A 582 42.35 -17.56 61.34
CA GLU A 582 41.28 -18.50 61.00
C GLU A 582 39.91 -17.86 61.26
N VAL A 583 39.03 -17.95 60.26
CA VAL A 583 37.61 -17.55 60.39
C VAL A 583 36.73 -18.74 60.02
N ALA A 584 36.05 -19.30 61.02
CA ALA A 584 34.96 -20.24 60.81
C ALA A 584 33.66 -19.48 60.55
N TRP A 585 32.81 -20.03 59.69
CA TRP A 585 31.59 -19.35 59.23
C TRP A 585 30.42 -20.34 59.03
N THR A 586 29.20 -19.83 59.03
CA THR A 586 28.02 -20.51 58.46
C THR A 586 27.32 -19.53 57.54
N GLY A 587 26.68 -20.03 56.49
CA GLY A 587 26.05 -19.22 55.44
C GLY A 587 25.70 -20.05 54.21
N PRO A 588 25.12 -19.44 53.17
CA PRO A 588 24.64 -20.16 51.98
C PRO A 588 25.77 -20.76 51.12
N ASN A 589 27.02 -20.33 51.30
CA ASN A 589 28.19 -20.82 50.54
C ASN A 589 27.99 -20.80 49.03
N THR A 590 27.34 -19.75 48.50
CA THR A 590 27.08 -19.69 47.06
C THR A 590 28.36 -19.37 46.28
N PRO A 591 28.55 -19.92 45.06
CA PRO A 591 29.81 -19.72 44.33
C PRO A 591 30.12 -18.24 44.08
N GLY A 592 31.18 -17.74 44.71
CA GLY A 592 31.56 -16.32 44.71
C GLY A 592 31.42 -15.62 46.07
N ASP A 593 30.75 -16.23 47.05
CA ASP A 593 30.67 -15.72 48.42
C ASP A 593 32.07 -15.63 49.05
N PHE A 594 32.28 -14.61 49.89
CA PHE A 594 33.56 -14.36 50.54
C PHE A 594 33.42 -13.77 51.94
N VAL A 595 34.46 -13.97 52.75
CA VAL A 595 34.61 -13.28 54.04
C VAL A 595 35.67 -12.19 53.88
N GLY A 596 35.33 -10.96 54.24
CA GLY A 596 36.19 -9.80 54.11
C GLY A 596 36.37 -9.03 55.42
N ILE A 597 37.54 -8.44 55.62
CA ILE A 597 37.88 -7.61 56.80
C ILE A 597 38.05 -6.15 56.37
N GLY A 598 37.29 -5.24 56.99
CA GLY A 598 37.26 -3.81 56.65
C GLY A 598 37.14 -2.90 57.88
N ARG A 599 37.40 -1.60 57.73
CA ARG A 599 37.32 -0.65 58.85
C ARG A 599 35.86 -0.50 59.34
N VAL A 600 35.67 -0.30 60.64
CA VAL A 600 34.35 -0.06 61.24
C VAL A 600 33.61 1.07 60.49
N GLY A 601 32.33 0.83 60.16
CA GLY A 601 31.48 1.81 59.47
C GLY A 601 31.76 2.03 57.97
N ALA A 602 32.71 1.31 57.35
CA ALA A 602 33.01 1.49 55.94
C ALA A 602 31.91 0.93 55.01
N SER A 603 31.66 1.63 53.89
CA SER A 603 30.60 1.37 52.91
C SER A 603 31.15 1.33 51.46
N GLY A 604 30.37 0.76 50.54
CA GLY A 604 30.79 0.56 49.14
C GLY A 604 32.10 -0.20 49.00
N SER A 605 32.95 0.20 48.05
CA SER A 605 34.27 -0.40 47.82
C SER A 605 35.29 -0.26 48.97
N GLY A 606 34.92 0.38 50.08
CA GLY A 606 35.69 0.40 51.32
C GLY A 606 35.28 -0.66 52.36
N GLN A 607 34.23 -1.44 52.11
CA GLN A 607 33.65 -2.40 53.08
C GLN A 607 34.61 -3.50 53.53
N TRP A 608 35.59 -3.86 52.70
CA TRP A 608 36.70 -4.73 53.04
C TRP A 608 38.02 -4.17 52.49
N ARG A 609 39.13 -4.66 53.02
CA ARG A 609 40.51 -4.35 52.60
C ARG A 609 41.19 -5.61 52.08
N ASN A 610 41.09 -6.70 52.85
CA ASN A 610 41.49 -8.04 52.47
C ASN A 610 40.25 -8.95 52.52
N TYR A 611 40.24 -10.02 51.73
CA TYR A 611 39.16 -11.02 51.70
C TYR A 611 39.69 -12.40 51.27
N THR A 612 38.91 -13.43 51.58
CA THR A 612 39.13 -14.84 51.21
C THR A 612 37.79 -15.45 50.79
N SER A 613 37.75 -16.33 49.79
CA SER A 613 36.48 -16.94 49.37
C SER A 613 36.03 -18.01 50.37
N THR A 614 34.71 -18.17 50.51
CA THR A 614 34.13 -19.30 51.24
C THR A 614 34.51 -20.65 50.62
N ALA A 615 34.78 -20.68 49.31
CA ALA A 615 35.28 -21.85 48.59
C ALA A 615 36.69 -22.30 49.02
N ASP A 616 37.48 -21.41 49.65
CA ASP A 616 38.84 -21.73 50.11
C ASP A 616 38.85 -22.56 51.41
N GLY A 617 37.71 -22.68 52.12
CA GLY A 617 37.55 -23.58 53.26
C GLY A 617 36.64 -23.08 54.39
N ASN A 618 36.47 -23.93 55.41
CA ASN A 618 35.79 -23.59 56.65
C ASN A 618 36.41 -24.36 57.84
N PRO A 619 37.18 -23.71 58.74
CA PRO A 619 37.56 -22.29 58.67
C PRO A 619 38.39 -21.95 57.43
N LEU A 620 38.27 -20.71 56.97
CA LEU A 620 39.16 -20.13 55.96
C LEU A 620 40.28 -19.31 56.60
N GLN A 621 41.33 -19.04 55.83
CA GLN A 621 42.48 -18.24 56.24
C GLN A 621 42.31 -16.80 55.72
N LEU A 622 42.07 -15.84 56.61
CA LEU A 622 41.87 -14.43 56.27
C LEU A 622 43.09 -13.61 56.68
N MET A 623 43.65 -12.80 55.77
CA MET A 623 44.81 -11.96 56.07
C MET A 623 44.37 -10.61 56.66
N THR A 624 44.89 -10.22 57.83
CA THR A 624 44.58 -8.92 58.44
C THR A 624 45.27 -7.77 57.68
N PRO A 625 44.64 -6.58 57.58
CA PRO A 625 45.25 -5.37 57.01
C PRO A 625 46.52 -4.89 57.71
N SER A 626 47.33 -4.09 57.02
CA SER A 626 48.64 -3.57 57.48
C SER A 626 48.59 -2.31 58.38
N GLU A 627 47.42 -1.93 58.90
CA GLU A 627 47.23 -0.71 59.70
C GLU A 627 46.44 -0.99 61.00
N PRO A 628 46.97 -0.67 62.19
CA PRO A 628 46.30 -0.94 63.46
C PRO A 628 44.98 -0.18 63.64
N GLY A 629 44.17 -0.63 64.61
CA GLY A 629 42.88 -0.05 64.99
C GLY A 629 41.72 -1.03 64.84
N ASP A 630 40.50 -0.52 64.85
CA ASP A 630 39.28 -1.34 64.88
C ASP A 630 38.71 -1.63 63.48
N TYR A 631 38.36 -2.91 63.27
CA TYR A 631 37.85 -3.48 62.03
C TYR A 631 36.61 -4.34 62.31
N VAL A 632 35.92 -4.71 61.24
CA VAL A 632 34.85 -5.72 61.23
C VAL A 632 35.17 -6.78 60.18
N ILE A 633 34.93 -8.04 60.53
CA ILE A 633 34.93 -9.19 59.61
C ILE A 633 33.47 -9.40 59.19
N LYS A 634 33.24 -9.56 57.89
CA LYS A 634 31.92 -9.60 57.25
C LYS A 634 31.80 -10.82 56.33
N TYR A 635 30.63 -11.47 56.36
CA TYR A 635 30.22 -12.43 55.33
C TYR A 635 29.51 -11.67 54.21
N PHE A 636 29.97 -11.85 52.96
CA PHE A 636 29.40 -11.21 51.78
C PHE A 636 28.85 -12.25 50.79
N LEU A 637 27.64 -11.98 50.29
CA LEU A 637 27.12 -12.63 49.08
C LEU A 637 27.81 -12.10 47.83
N ASP A 638 28.05 -12.97 46.86
CA ASP A 638 28.46 -12.58 45.50
C ASP A 638 27.51 -11.55 44.86
N GLN A 639 26.20 -11.70 45.06
CA GLN A 639 25.16 -10.82 44.55
C GLN A 639 25.26 -9.43 45.19
N GLY A 640 25.95 -8.53 44.48
CA GLY A 640 26.11 -7.12 44.85
C GLY A 640 27.13 -6.83 45.95
N ASN A 641 27.88 -7.84 46.42
CA ASN A 641 28.73 -7.76 47.63
C ASN A 641 27.90 -7.37 48.87
N THR A 642 26.76 -8.02 49.07
CA THR A 642 25.82 -7.68 50.15
C THR A 642 26.30 -8.31 51.47
N PRO A 643 26.62 -7.52 52.52
CA PRO A 643 27.03 -8.07 53.81
C PRO A 643 25.81 -8.61 54.58
N LEU A 644 25.87 -9.86 55.02
CA LEU A 644 24.79 -10.52 55.78
C LEU A 644 25.01 -10.52 57.29
N PHE A 645 26.26 -10.58 57.75
CA PHE A 645 26.62 -10.63 59.17
C PHE A 645 28.00 -10.01 59.38
N GLU A 646 28.22 -9.36 60.52
CA GLU A 646 29.52 -8.77 60.89
C GLU A 646 29.90 -9.03 62.35
N ILE A 647 31.21 -9.21 62.61
CA ILE A 647 31.80 -9.29 63.96
C ILE A 647 33.00 -8.34 64.09
N PRO A 648 33.24 -7.72 65.26
CA PRO A 648 34.35 -6.79 65.46
C PRO A 648 35.69 -7.52 65.70
N ILE A 649 36.79 -6.89 65.28
CA ILE A 649 38.17 -7.30 65.60
C ILE A 649 39.07 -6.07 65.74
N THR A 650 39.93 -6.04 66.76
CA THR A 650 40.94 -4.98 66.96
C THR A 650 42.32 -5.46 66.52
N LEU A 651 43.00 -4.69 65.67
CA LEU A 651 44.33 -5.01 65.13
C LEU A 651 45.44 -4.23 65.84
N ARG A 652 46.53 -4.93 66.19
CA ARG A 652 47.71 -4.41 66.91
C ARG A 652 48.97 -4.39 66.03
N GLU A 653 50.01 -3.68 66.48
CA GLU A 653 51.34 -3.80 65.88
C GLU A 653 52.04 -5.05 66.45
N PRO A 654 52.59 -5.95 65.61
CA PRO A 654 53.21 -7.20 66.08
C PRO A 654 54.52 -6.95 66.84
N GLU A 655 54.74 -7.73 67.91
CA GLU A 655 56.01 -7.76 68.63
C GLU A 655 57.08 -8.51 67.80
N VAL A 656 57.92 -7.74 67.10
CA VAL A 656 58.99 -8.26 66.25
C VAL A 656 60.35 -8.18 66.95
N SER A 657 61.15 -9.23 66.78
CA SER A 657 62.56 -9.27 67.21
C SER A 657 63.47 -9.82 66.12
N LEU A 658 64.74 -9.42 66.18
CA LEU A 658 65.83 -9.88 65.32
C LEU A 658 67.03 -10.23 66.20
N THR A 659 67.86 -11.15 65.76
CA THR A 659 69.16 -11.46 66.38
C THR A 659 70.12 -11.91 65.29
N ALA A 660 71.21 -11.18 65.12
CA ALA A 660 72.21 -11.39 64.08
C ALA A 660 73.64 -11.23 64.65
N PRO A 661 74.68 -11.76 63.99
CA PRO A 661 76.06 -11.49 64.38
C PRO A 661 76.44 -10.03 64.09
N ALA A 662 76.95 -9.31 65.09
CA ALA A 662 77.34 -7.89 64.96
C ALA A 662 78.48 -7.62 63.95
N ASN A 663 79.21 -8.65 63.52
CA ASN A 663 80.28 -8.56 62.52
C ASN A 663 80.25 -9.77 61.58
N ALA A 664 80.55 -9.57 60.30
CA ALA A 664 80.75 -10.64 59.32
C ALA A 664 81.81 -10.30 58.26
N GLU A 665 82.27 -11.27 57.47
CA GLU A 665 83.16 -11.07 56.32
C GLU A 665 82.33 -10.94 55.03
N VAL A 666 82.75 -10.09 54.08
CA VAL A 666 82.01 -9.86 52.82
C VAL A 666 81.66 -11.18 52.09
N SER A 667 80.45 -11.24 51.54
CA SER A 667 79.91 -12.40 50.78
C SER A 667 79.71 -13.71 51.56
N THR A 668 79.93 -13.75 52.88
CA THR A 668 79.56 -14.90 53.70
C THR A 668 78.04 -15.01 53.91
N MET A 669 77.55 -16.21 54.24
CA MET A 669 76.19 -16.39 54.77
C MET A 669 76.20 -16.20 56.29
N ILE A 670 75.20 -15.53 56.84
CA ILE A 670 74.96 -15.40 58.28
C ILE A 670 73.58 -15.92 58.66
N GLU A 671 73.47 -16.48 59.86
CA GLU A 671 72.19 -16.83 60.47
C GLU A 671 71.57 -15.61 61.15
N VAL A 672 70.30 -15.35 60.85
CA VAL A 672 69.49 -14.32 61.51
C VAL A 672 68.27 -14.99 62.12
N SER A 673 68.20 -15.03 63.45
CA SER A 673 66.99 -15.48 64.17
C SER A 673 65.99 -14.33 64.25
N TRP A 674 64.70 -14.65 64.24
CA TRP A 674 63.65 -13.62 64.21
C TRP A 674 62.36 -14.05 64.93
N SER A 675 61.52 -13.09 65.26
CA SER A 675 60.13 -13.28 65.69
C SER A 675 59.23 -12.27 64.97
N GLY A 676 58.04 -12.69 64.56
CA GLY A 676 57.10 -11.87 63.79
C GLY A 676 55.96 -12.71 63.19
N PRO A 677 55.01 -12.08 62.46
CA PRO A 677 53.81 -12.76 61.98
C PRO A 677 54.04 -13.78 60.85
N ASN A 678 55.22 -13.75 60.20
CA ASN A 678 55.64 -14.69 59.16
C ASN A 678 54.60 -14.87 58.03
N THR A 679 54.01 -13.77 57.55
CA THR A 679 53.05 -13.90 56.44
C THR A 679 53.76 -14.23 55.12
N PRO A 680 53.09 -14.93 54.18
CA PRO A 680 53.71 -15.28 52.91
C PRO A 680 54.28 -14.04 52.18
N GLY A 681 55.59 -14.07 51.90
CA GLY A 681 56.33 -12.96 51.30
C GLY A 681 56.96 -11.96 52.29
N ASP A 682 56.85 -12.18 53.61
CA ASP A 682 57.69 -11.48 54.59
C ASP A 682 59.16 -11.84 54.38
N PHE A 683 60.05 -10.87 54.59
CA PHE A 683 61.49 -11.04 54.33
C PHE A 683 62.37 -10.26 55.30
N ILE A 684 63.62 -10.72 55.41
CA ILE A 684 64.69 -10.06 56.16
C ILE A 684 65.73 -9.55 55.15
N GLY A 685 65.99 -8.25 55.18
CA GLY A 685 66.89 -7.57 54.23
C GLY A 685 68.09 -6.92 54.92
N ILE A 686 69.24 -6.95 54.26
CA ILE A 686 70.44 -6.19 54.69
C ILE A 686 70.66 -4.97 53.79
N GLY A 687 70.77 -3.79 54.40
CA GLY A 687 70.85 -2.49 53.73
C GLY A 687 71.84 -1.52 54.38
N VAL A 688 72.24 -0.49 53.63
CA VAL A 688 73.21 0.51 54.11
C VAL A 688 72.58 1.43 55.16
N VAL A 689 73.31 1.69 56.26
CA VAL A 689 72.88 2.60 57.34
C VAL A 689 72.44 3.96 56.78
N GLY A 690 71.23 4.40 57.15
CA GLY A 690 70.71 5.73 56.80
C GLY A 690 70.33 5.97 55.34
N ALA A 691 70.46 4.97 54.45
CA ALA A 691 69.98 5.06 53.08
C ALA A 691 68.45 4.82 53.00
N SER A 692 67.82 5.25 51.90
CA SER A 692 66.37 5.14 51.69
C SER A 692 66.01 4.64 50.28
N GLY A 693 64.73 4.31 50.07
CA GLY A 693 64.22 3.72 48.82
C GLY A 693 64.82 2.34 48.52
N SER A 694 64.74 1.90 47.26
CA SER A 694 65.32 0.62 46.82
C SER A 694 66.86 0.61 46.83
N ALA A 695 67.50 1.79 46.81
CA ALA A 695 68.95 1.93 46.77
C ALA A 695 69.66 1.54 48.09
N GLN A 696 68.93 1.42 49.20
CA GLN A 696 69.49 1.02 50.49
C GLN A 696 69.83 -0.48 50.55
N TRP A 697 69.02 -1.35 49.94
CA TRP A 697 69.14 -2.81 50.03
C TRP A 697 70.30 -3.40 49.23
N ARG A 698 70.86 -4.51 49.72
CA ARG A 698 71.90 -5.27 49.00
C ARG A 698 71.45 -6.68 48.70
N ASN A 699 71.12 -7.44 49.74
CA ASN A 699 70.64 -8.81 49.69
C ASN A 699 69.45 -8.96 50.65
N TYR A 700 68.64 -10.01 50.47
CA TYR A 700 67.51 -10.36 51.34
C TYR A 700 67.29 -11.86 51.33
N ALA A 701 66.50 -12.36 52.28
CA ALA A 701 65.99 -13.73 52.33
C ALA A 701 64.57 -13.74 52.92
N GLU A 702 63.68 -14.57 52.38
CA GLU A 702 62.30 -14.70 52.88
C GLU A 702 62.26 -15.46 54.21
N THR A 703 61.37 -15.05 55.13
CA THR A 703 61.15 -15.74 56.40
C THR A 703 60.57 -17.16 56.20
N SER A 704 59.90 -17.37 55.07
CA SER A 704 59.41 -18.67 54.56
C SER A 704 60.50 -19.75 54.50
N THR A 705 61.78 -19.35 54.33
CA THR A 705 62.90 -20.29 54.13
C THR A 705 63.46 -20.86 55.43
N GLY A 706 63.19 -20.24 56.60
CA GLY A 706 63.62 -20.77 57.89
C GLY A 706 63.74 -19.73 59.01
N ASN A 707 63.87 -20.24 60.24
CA ASN A 707 64.21 -19.48 61.43
C ASN A 707 65.21 -20.31 62.27
N PRO A 708 66.51 -19.96 62.31
CA PRO A 708 67.14 -18.79 61.67
C PRO A 708 67.05 -18.81 60.14
N VAL A 709 67.01 -17.62 59.53
CA VAL A 709 67.13 -17.45 58.08
C VAL A 709 68.61 -17.29 57.69
N GLN A 710 68.99 -17.82 56.52
CA GLN A 710 70.33 -17.69 55.97
C GLN A 710 70.41 -16.44 55.07
N LEU A 711 71.09 -15.39 55.53
CA LEU A 711 71.18 -14.09 54.85
C LEU A 711 72.60 -13.87 54.28
N LEU A 712 72.69 -13.48 53.00
CA LEU A 712 73.95 -13.23 52.31
C LEU A 712 74.52 -11.84 52.64
N VAL A 713 75.75 -11.77 53.14
CA VAL A 713 76.44 -10.51 53.50
C VAL A 713 76.92 -9.78 52.23
N PRO A 714 76.80 -8.44 52.12
CA PRO A 714 77.22 -7.69 50.93
C PRO A 714 78.70 -7.85 50.58
N ALA A 715 79.04 -7.81 49.29
CA ALA A 715 80.44 -7.87 48.81
C ALA A 715 81.31 -6.63 49.09
N LYS A 716 80.75 -5.55 49.65
CA LYS A 716 81.49 -4.31 49.96
C LYS A 716 81.60 -4.12 51.48
N PRO A 717 82.80 -3.89 52.03
CA PRO A 717 82.97 -3.56 53.45
C PRO A 717 82.32 -2.23 53.84
N GLY A 718 81.93 -2.12 55.11
CA GLY A 718 81.27 -0.95 55.70
C GLY A 718 80.16 -1.36 56.69
N ASP A 719 79.44 -0.38 57.21
CA ASP A 719 78.37 -0.61 58.18
C ASP A 719 76.98 -0.71 57.51
N TYR A 720 76.18 -1.67 57.99
CA TYR A 720 74.88 -2.05 57.46
C TYR A 720 73.87 -2.26 58.60
N VAL A 721 72.59 -2.34 58.24
CA VAL A 721 71.47 -2.74 59.11
C VAL A 721 70.70 -3.89 58.47
N ILE A 722 70.31 -4.85 59.31
CA ILE A 722 69.41 -5.96 59.01
C ILE A 722 68.02 -5.58 59.52
N LYS A 723 66.97 -5.85 58.73
CA LYS A 723 65.59 -5.43 59.05
C LYS A 723 64.56 -6.48 58.63
N TYR A 724 63.47 -6.59 59.40
CA TYR A 724 62.28 -7.40 59.09
C TYR A 724 61.25 -6.55 58.32
N PHE A 725 60.64 -7.11 57.28
CA PHE A 725 59.62 -6.46 56.47
C PHE A 725 58.31 -7.25 56.42
N LEU A 726 57.20 -6.55 56.65
CA LEU A 726 55.86 -7.04 56.30
C LEU A 726 55.61 -6.86 54.80
N ASN A 727 55.21 -7.94 54.11
CA ASN A 727 54.96 -7.97 52.67
C ASN A 727 54.03 -6.83 52.20
N GLN A 728 52.88 -6.67 52.87
CA GLN A 728 51.85 -5.68 52.50
C GLN A 728 52.34 -4.23 52.47
N ARG A 729 53.43 -3.89 53.18
CA ARG A 729 53.80 -2.48 53.45
C ARG A 729 55.25 -2.12 53.13
N ASN A 730 56.14 -3.09 52.84
CA ASN A 730 57.59 -2.88 52.69
C ASN A 730 58.21 -1.97 53.78
N THR A 731 57.62 -2.00 54.98
CA THR A 731 57.96 -1.10 56.09
C THR A 731 58.82 -1.87 57.09
N PRO A 732 60.02 -1.37 57.43
CA PRO A 732 60.85 -2.04 58.41
C PRO A 732 60.26 -1.87 59.80
N LEU A 733 60.18 -2.97 60.56
CA LEU A 733 59.70 -2.94 61.95
C LEU A 733 60.83 -2.80 62.97
N LEU A 734 62.05 -3.21 62.63
CA LEU A 734 63.22 -3.18 63.50
C LEU A 734 64.51 -3.02 62.70
N ASP A 735 65.52 -2.37 63.29
CA ASP A 735 66.87 -2.15 62.74
C ASP A 735 67.90 -2.83 63.65
N GLU A 736 68.59 -3.87 63.17
CA GLU A 736 69.69 -4.55 63.86
C GLU A 736 71.04 -4.25 63.16
N PRO A 737 72.06 -3.66 63.83
CA PRO A 737 73.29 -3.20 63.18
C PRO A 737 74.33 -4.31 62.96
N ILE A 738 75.04 -4.27 61.83
CA ILE A 738 76.14 -5.19 61.50
C ILE A 738 77.28 -4.47 60.75
N SER A 739 78.52 -4.71 61.17
CA SER A 739 79.70 -4.21 60.45
C SER A 739 80.30 -5.30 59.56
N VAL A 740 80.54 -4.98 58.28
CA VAL A 740 80.98 -5.92 57.25
C VAL A 740 82.45 -5.69 56.93
N THR A 741 83.25 -6.74 57.12
CA THR A 741 84.72 -6.71 57.08
C THR A 741 85.30 -7.24 55.76
N PRO A 742 86.48 -6.76 55.31
CA PRO A 742 87.05 -7.13 54.01
C PRO A 742 87.53 -8.59 53.93
N ALA A 743 87.39 -9.19 52.74
CA ALA A 743 87.84 -10.55 52.46
C ALA A 743 89.36 -10.71 52.61
N ARG A 744 89.81 -11.75 53.32
CA ARG A 744 91.24 -12.06 53.46
C ARG A 744 91.77 -12.90 52.30
N VAL A 745 92.13 -12.23 51.21
CA VAL A 745 92.66 -12.88 49.99
C VAL A 745 94.18 -12.75 49.87
N THR A 746 94.85 -13.85 49.49
CA THR A 746 96.24 -13.86 49.01
C THR A 746 96.30 -14.61 47.67
N MET A 747 97.28 -14.28 46.82
CA MET A 747 97.43 -14.86 45.48
C MET A 747 98.87 -14.73 45.01
N GLU A 748 99.48 -15.83 44.56
CA GLU A 748 100.86 -15.88 44.06
C GLU A 748 100.85 -15.92 42.52
N VAL A 749 101.29 -14.83 41.90
CA VAL A 749 101.30 -14.67 40.44
C VAL A 749 102.74 -14.49 39.96
N PRO A 750 103.21 -15.23 38.93
CA PRO A 750 104.54 -15.03 38.38
C PRO A 750 104.65 -13.65 37.73
N SER A 751 105.77 -12.96 37.93
CA SER A 751 105.98 -11.62 37.36
C SER A 751 106.10 -11.61 35.82
N VAL A 752 106.54 -12.74 35.24
CA VAL A 752 106.62 -12.97 33.80
C VAL A 752 105.98 -14.31 33.46
N ALA A 753 105.16 -14.35 32.41
CA ALA A 753 104.55 -15.56 31.88
C ALA A 753 104.71 -15.66 30.36
N THR A 754 104.76 -16.87 29.81
CA THR A 754 104.78 -17.09 28.35
C THR A 754 103.36 -17.24 27.82
N GLY A 755 103.05 -16.59 26.71
CA GLY A 755 101.71 -16.59 26.13
C GLY A 755 101.21 -17.97 25.68
N GLY A 756 99.90 -18.16 25.66
CA GLY A 756 99.23 -19.42 25.30
C GLY A 756 99.32 -20.54 26.36
N ALA A 757 100.33 -20.50 27.23
CA ALA A 757 100.55 -21.47 28.30
C ALA A 757 99.42 -21.45 29.34
N VAL A 758 99.33 -22.52 30.14
CA VAL A 758 98.52 -22.52 31.37
C VAL A 758 99.47 -22.32 32.55
N ILE A 759 99.22 -21.29 33.35
CA ILE A 759 99.92 -21.06 34.63
C ILE A 759 99.03 -21.50 35.78
N GLU A 760 99.67 -22.00 36.84
CA GLU A 760 98.99 -22.38 38.08
C GLU A 760 99.24 -21.28 39.11
N ILE A 761 98.16 -20.73 39.66
CA ILE A 761 98.15 -19.57 40.55
C ILE A 761 97.68 -20.01 41.94
N PRO A 762 98.58 -20.24 42.90
CA PRO A 762 98.22 -20.46 44.29
C PRO A 762 97.43 -19.26 44.83
N TRP A 763 96.34 -19.53 45.55
CA TRP A 763 95.53 -18.51 46.21
C TRP A 763 94.97 -19.02 47.54
N THR A 764 94.71 -18.10 48.46
CA THR A 764 93.89 -18.33 49.66
C THR A 764 92.83 -17.23 49.72
N GLY A 765 91.61 -17.57 50.13
CA GLY A 765 90.51 -16.64 50.20
C GLY A 765 89.20 -17.37 50.51
N PRO A 766 88.08 -16.64 50.62
CA PRO A 766 86.77 -17.27 50.69
C PRO A 766 86.47 -17.96 49.36
N ASN A 767 86.02 -19.22 49.40
CA ASN A 767 85.76 -20.04 48.22
C ASN A 767 84.25 -20.21 48.00
N HIS A 768 83.53 -19.13 47.69
CA HIS A 768 82.11 -19.24 47.36
C HIS A 768 81.93 -19.78 45.93
N SER A 769 80.77 -20.37 45.64
CA SER A 769 80.55 -21.18 44.43
C SER A 769 80.78 -20.45 43.09
N GLY A 770 80.65 -19.12 43.06
CA GLY A 770 80.89 -18.28 41.89
C GLY A 770 82.15 -17.43 41.94
N ASP A 771 82.95 -17.49 43.02
CA ASP A 771 84.19 -16.72 43.13
C ASP A 771 85.22 -17.22 42.07
N PHE A 772 86.04 -16.32 41.52
CA PHE A 772 86.94 -16.67 40.40
C PHE A 772 88.23 -15.84 40.33
N VAL A 773 89.24 -16.43 39.68
CA VAL A 773 90.53 -15.80 39.37
C VAL A 773 90.58 -15.53 37.87
N GLY A 774 90.75 -14.28 37.46
CA GLY A 774 90.73 -13.86 36.04
C GLY A 774 91.97 -13.07 35.62
N ILE A 775 92.46 -13.30 34.40
CA ILE A 775 93.53 -12.51 33.75
C ILE A 775 92.94 -11.60 32.66
N GLY A 776 93.37 -10.35 32.64
CA GLY A 776 92.93 -9.34 31.68
C GLY A 776 94.00 -8.30 31.38
N VAL A 777 93.83 -7.57 30.28
CA VAL A 777 94.80 -6.55 29.81
C VAL A 777 94.96 -5.44 30.85
N SER A 778 96.19 -5.04 31.16
CA SER A 778 96.45 -3.96 32.11
C SER A 778 95.89 -2.62 31.61
N GLY A 779 95.36 -1.79 32.51
CA GLY A 779 94.76 -0.48 32.18
C GLY A 779 93.43 -0.50 31.40
N ALA A 780 93.02 -1.64 30.84
CA ALA A 780 91.71 -1.79 30.17
C ALA A 780 90.53 -1.74 31.15
N SER A 781 89.31 -1.64 30.61
CA SER A 781 88.06 -1.57 31.38
C SER A 781 86.93 -2.38 30.72
N GLY A 782 85.85 -2.62 31.46
CA GLY A 782 84.71 -3.44 31.02
C GLY A 782 85.01 -4.94 30.92
N SER A 783 84.06 -5.71 30.42
CA SER A 783 84.18 -7.17 30.27
C SER A 783 85.26 -7.58 29.26
N ALA A 784 85.47 -6.78 28.20
CA ALA A 784 86.45 -7.04 27.15
C ALA A 784 87.92 -6.99 27.62
N GLN A 785 88.18 -6.50 28.84
CA GLN A 785 89.49 -6.60 29.51
C GLN A 785 89.93 -8.06 29.70
N TRP A 786 89.00 -8.94 30.09
CA TRP A 786 89.27 -10.31 30.53
C TRP A 786 89.51 -11.23 29.32
N LYS A 787 90.46 -12.16 29.48
CA LYS A 787 90.92 -13.07 28.43
C LYS A 787 90.87 -14.54 28.82
N SER A 788 91.08 -14.84 30.10
CA SER A 788 90.82 -16.17 30.69
C SER A 788 90.39 -15.98 32.14
N TYR A 789 89.67 -16.96 32.67
CA TYR A 789 89.41 -17.10 34.11
C TYR A 789 89.38 -18.59 34.49
N ALA A 790 89.49 -18.87 35.79
CA ALA A 790 89.26 -20.17 36.41
C ALA A 790 88.44 -19.95 37.69
N LYS A 791 87.52 -20.86 38.05
CA LYS A 791 86.72 -20.69 39.26
C LYS A 791 87.53 -21.11 40.48
N THR A 792 87.28 -20.50 41.63
CA THR A 792 87.89 -20.92 42.90
C THR A 792 87.35 -22.29 43.34
N SER A 793 86.12 -22.61 42.92
CA SER A 793 85.51 -23.93 43.10
C SER A 793 86.19 -25.05 42.28
N ASP A 794 87.01 -24.71 41.28
CA ASP A 794 87.90 -25.67 40.59
C ASP A 794 89.14 -26.03 41.43
N GLY A 795 89.44 -25.24 42.48
CA GLY A 795 90.51 -25.48 43.45
C GLY A 795 91.61 -24.41 43.51
N SER A 796 92.56 -24.62 44.41
CA SER A 796 93.82 -23.88 44.52
C SER A 796 94.98 -24.86 44.29
N PRO A 797 95.91 -24.62 43.35
CA PRO A 797 96.04 -23.41 42.53
C PRO A 797 94.99 -23.29 41.41
N ALA A 798 94.60 -22.06 41.09
CA ALA A 798 93.74 -21.76 39.94
C ALA A 798 94.52 -21.93 38.64
N ARG A 799 93.99 -22.69 37.68
CA ARG A 799 94.68 -23.06 36.43
C ARG A 799 94.26 -22.13 35.29
N LEU A 800 95.06 -21.11 35.03
CA LEU A 800 94.69 -19.96 34.21
C LEU A 800 95.46 -19.93 32.89
N ARG A 801 94.78 -19.82 31.73
CA ARG A 801 95.46 -19.70 30.44
C ARG A 801 95.93 -18.26 30.21
N VAL A 802 97.22 -18.12 29.89
CA VAL A 802 97.86 -16.86 29.54
C VAL A 802 97.50 -16.51 28.08
N PRO A 803 97.09 -15.27 27.76
CA PRO A 803 96.87 -14.83 26.38
C PRO A 803 98.15 -14.95 25.54
N THR A 804 98.06 -15.26 24.24
CA THR A 804 99.25 -15.46 23.41
C THR A 804 99.99 -14.16 23.10
N ALA A 805 99.25 -13.07 22.94
CA ALA A 805 99.82 -11.75 22.65
C ALA A 805 100.62 -11.21 23.85
N GLY A 806 101.91 -10.93 23.64
CA GLY A 806 102.74 -10.30 24.67
C GLY A 806 102.32 -8.86 25.02
N GLY A 807 102.56 -8.46 26.25
CA GLY A 807 102.16 -7.16 26.81
C GLY A 807 101.95 -7.23 28.33
N ASP A 808 101.47 -6.15 28.95
CA ASP A 808 101.20 -6.11 30.38
C ASP A 808 99.75 -6.47 30.72
N TYR A 809 99.59 -7.41 31.65
CA TYR A 809 98.32 -7.95 32.11
C TYR A 809 98.19 -7.84 33.62
N VAL A 810 96.97 -8.02 34.12
CA VAL A 810 96.65 -8.12 35.54
C VAL A 810 95.83 -9.39 35.80
N VAL A 811 96.19 -10.10 36.86
CA VAL A 811 95.36 -11.16 37.45
C VAL A 811 94.59 -10.57 38.62
N LYS A 812 93.31 -10.91 38.75
CA LYS A 812 92.45 -10.47 39.86
C LYS A 812 91.68 -11.62 40.47
N TYR A 813 91.44 -11.52 41.77
CA TYR A 813 90.48 -12.35 42.50
C TYR A 813 89.14 -11.61 42.60
N PHE A 814 88.05 -12.30 42.29
CA PHE A 814 86.70 -11.76 42.27
C PHE A 814 85.78 -12.52 43.22
N LEU A 815 84.95 -11.77 43.95
CA LEU A 815 83.77 -12.29 44.61
C LEU A 815 82.59 -12.31 43.62
N ASP A 816 81.84 -13.41 43.61
CA ASP A 816 80.67 -13.67 42.75
C ASP A 816 79.69 -12.48 42.72
N GLN A 817 79.36 -11.97 43.90
CA GLN A 817 78.47 -10.82 44.09
C GLN A 817 78.94 -9.60 43.27
N ARG A 818 78.30 -9.43 42.11
CA ARG A 818 78.52 -8.37 41.12
C ARG A 818 79.93 -8.36 40.52
N ASN A 819 80.64 -9.49 40.52
CA ASN A 819 82.04 -9.61 40.07
C ASN A 819 82.95 -8.58 40.76
N THR A 820 82.89 -8.52 42.09
CA THR A 820 83.63 -7.51 42.89
C THR A 820 85.11 -7.90 43.01
N PRO A 821 86.07 -7.13 42.45
CA PRO A 821 87.49 -7.44 42.57
C PRO A 821 87.99 -7.10 43.98
N VAL A 822 88.66 -8.07 44.64
CA VAL A 822 89.19 -7.92 46.01
C VAL A 822 90.71 -7.99 46.11
N LEU A 823 91.39 -8.58 45.11
CA LEU A 823 92.85 -8.53 44.97
C LEU A 823 93.24 -8.33 43.50
N THR A 824 94.40 -7.70 43.24
CA THR A 824 94.95 -7.46 41.90
C THR A 824 96.47 -7.58 41.93
N MET A 825 97.04 -8.37 41.01
CA MET A 825 98.48 -8.56 40.81
C MET A 825 98.85 -8.32 39.34
N PRO A 826 100.01 -7.71 39.03
CA PRO A 826 100.50 -7.57 37.66
C PRO A 826 101.20 -8.84 37.15
N VAL A 827 101.20 -9.06 35.84
CA VAL A 827 102.05 -10.03 35.12
C VAL A 827 102.38 -9.52 33.73
N SER A 828 103.64 -9.53 33.34
CA SER A 828 104.06 -9.22 31.97
C SER A 828 104.12 -10.51 31.15
N VAL A 829 103.46 -10.53 30.00
CA VAL A 829 103.37 -11.69 29.11
C VAL A 829 104.33 -11.56 27.95
N THR A 830 105.09 -12.62 27.65
CA THR A 830 105.98 -12.72 26.49
C THR A 830 105.35 -13.58 25.39
N THR A 831 105.44 -13.13 24.13
CA THR A 831 105.04 -13.93 22.97
C THR A 831 105.92 -15.20 22.89
N PRO A 832 105.36 -16.40 22.68
CA PRO A 832 106.14 -17.63 22.56
C PRO A 832 107.15 -17.59 21.41
N PRO A 833 108.38 -18.11 21.59
CA PRO A 833 109.35 -18.21 20.49
C PRO A 833 108.92 -19.32 19.52
N ALA A 834 108.82 -18.97 18.23
CA ALA A 834 108.56 -19.93 17.16
C ALA A 834 109.37 -19.57 15.89
N THR A 835 109.61 -20.56 15.04
CA THR A 835 110.26 -20.37 13.73
C THR A 835 109.61 -21.25 12.66
N LEU A 836 109.70 -20.80 11.40
CA LEU A 836 109.19 -21.51 10.23
C LEU A 836 110.29 -21.63 9.17
N ASN A 837 110.48 -22.84 8.65
CA ASN A 837 111.42 -23.12 7.57
C ASN A 837 110.74 -23.94 6.45
N ALA A 838 110.56 -23.27 5.31
CA ALA A 838 109.84 -23.76 4.13
C ALA A 838 110.47 -23.12 2.87
N PRO A 839 110.25 -23.65 1.66
CA PRO A 839 110.66 -22.96 0.43
C PRO A 839 110.10 -21.53 0.35
N SER A 840 110.86 -20.62 -0.28
CA SER A 840 110.41 -19.25 -0.59
C SER A 840 109.41 -19.21 -1.75
N ASP A 841 109.47 -20.22 -2.62
CA ASP A 841 108.70 -20.30 -3.84
C ASP A 841 108.48 -21.76 -4.25
N ALA A 842 107.29 -22.04 -4.80
CA ALA A 842 106.84 -23.37 -5.15
C ALA A 842 105.78 -23.30 -6.28
N ALA A 843 105.42 -24.44 -6.85
CA ALA A 843 104.40 -24.52 -7.90
C ALA A 843 102.99 -24.63 -7.32
N SER A 844 102.00 -24.07 -8.01
CA SER A 844 100.57 -24.31 -7.74
C SER A 844 100.24 -25.81 -7.62
N GLY A 845 99.40 -26.16 -6.64
CA GLY A 845 98.98 -27.55 -6.38
C GLY A 845 100.06 -28.51 -5.86
N SER A 846 101.30 -28.06 -5.67
CA SER A 846 102.40 -28.92 -5.21
C SER A 846 102.41 -29.14 -3.69
N MET A 847 102.96 -30.26 -3.22
CA MET A 847 103.22 -30.47 -1.79
C MET A 847 104.52 -29.75 -1.38
N ILE A 848 104.51 -29.03 -0.26
CA ILE A 848 105.73 -28.51 0.37
C ILE A 848 105.93 -29.07 1.77
N GLU A 849 107.20 -29.21 2.17
CA GLU A 849 107.57 -29.46 3.56
C GLU A 849 107.74 -28.13 4.31
N VAL A 850 107.11 -28.03 5.49
CA VAL A 850 107.25 -26.91 6.42
C VAL A 850 107.79 -27.47 7.74
N ALA A 851 109.10 -27.31 7.94
CA ALA A 851 109.76 -27.57 9.22
C ALA A 851 109.52 -26.38 10.16
N TRP A 852 109.30 -26.63 11.45
CA TRP A 852 108.94 -25.58 12.40
C TRP A 852 109.51 -25.82 13.80
N THR A 853 109.57 -24.76 14.59
CA THR A 853 109.76 -24.81 16.04
C THR A 853 108.74 -23.89 16.71
N GLY A 854 108.29 -24.23 17.92
CA GLY A 854 107.27 -23.48 18.64
C GLY A 854 106.85 -24.17 19.94
N PRO A 855 105.86 -23.62 20.65
CA PRO A 855 105.38 -24.17 21.91
C PRO A 855 104.65 -25.52 21.77
N ASN A 856 104.09 -25.82 20.60
CA ASN A 856 103.26 -26.99 20.33
C ASN A 856 102.13 -27.19 21.36
N TYR A 857 101.37 -26.14 21.63
CA TYR A 857 100.20 -26.24 22.51
C TYR A 857 99.09 -27.05 21.82
N ASP A 858 98.17 -27.59 22.63
CA ASP A 858 97.08 -28.42 22.12
C ASP A 858 96.24 -27.70 21.05
N GLY A 859 96.12 -28.36 19.88
CA GLY A 859 95.43 -27.85 18.70
C GLY A 859 96.17 -26.79 17.87
N ASP A 860 97.44 -26.45 18.18
CA ASP A 860 98.25 -25.51 17.39
C ASP A 860 98.40 -25.97 15.92
N TYR A 861 98.50 -25.02 14.99
CA TYR A 861 98.52 -25.32 13.56
C TYR A 861 99.34 -24.33 12.74
N ILE A 862 99.79 -24.76 11.58
CA ILE A 862 100.43 -23.91 10.58
C ILE A 862 99.44 -23.70 9.43
N GLY A 863 99.06 -22.45 9.21
CA GLY A 863 98.18 -22.04 8.12
C GLY A 863 98.96 -21.44 6.94
N ILE A 864 98.49 -21.70 5.72
CA ILE A 864 98.93 -21.02 4.50
C ILE A 864 97.75 -20.19 3.96
N GLY A 865 97.96 -18.87 3.87
CA GLY A 865 96.92 -17.92 3.47
C GLY A 865 97.44 -16.83 2.52
N LYS A 866 96.55 -16.29 1.69
CA LYS A 866 96.96 -15.33 0.64
C LYS A 866 97.38 -14.00 1.27
N ARG A 867 98.51 -13.43 0.84
CA ARG A 867 99.14 -12.27 1.49
C ARG A 867 98.20 -11.05 1.44
N GLY A 868 97.86 -10.52 2.62
CA GLY A 868 96.94 -9.38 2.75
C GLY A 868 95.44 -9.73 2.74
N ALA A 869 95.08 -11.01 2.64
CA ALA A 869 93.72 -11.45 2.95
C ALA A 869 93.45 -11.41 4.47
N SER A 870 92.18 -11.49 4.87
CA SER A 870 91.75 -11.49 6.27
C SER A 870 90.48 -12.31 6.49
N GLY A 871 90.17 -12.63 7.75
CA GLY A 871 88.99 -13.43 8.12
C GLY A 871 89.12 -14.92 7.79
N SER A 872 88.02 -15.67 7.87
CA SER A 872 88.02 -17.12 7.62
C SER A 872 88.44 -17.50 6.19
N GLY A 873 88.14 -16.65 5.21
CA GLY A 873 88.47 -16.86 3.80
C GLY A 873 89.93 -16.60 3.40
N GLN A 874 90.81 -16.22 4.34
CA GLN A 874 92.23 -16.01 4.05
C GLN A 874 93.01 -17.32 3.84
N TRP A 875 92.55 -18.40 4.48
CA TRP A 875 93.19 -19.72 4.43
C TRP A 875 92.93 -20.44 3.10
N ARG A 876 93.91 -21.25 2.71
CA ARG A 876 93.79 -22.18 1.58
C ARG A 876 94.31 -23.59 1.89
N ALA A 877 95.29 -23.70 2.78
CA ALA A 877 95.78 -24.97 3.31
C ALA A 877 96.25 -24.81 4.76
N TYR A 878 96.30 -25.90 5.53
CA TYR A 878 96.87 -25.94 6.88
C TYR A 878 97.31 -27.37 7.24
N GLY A 879 98.11 -27.50 8.31
CA GLY A 879 98.41 -28.77 8.99
C GLY A 879 98.52 -28.55 10.50
N ALA A 880 98.23 -29.55 11.32
CA ALA A 880 98.33 -29.43 12.78
C ALA A 880 99.77 -29.67 13.23
N THR A 881 100.27 -28.90 14.20
CA THR A 881 101.64 -29.11 14.71
C THR A 881 101.79 -30.46 15.42
N ALA A 882 100.69 -31.00 15.93
CA ALA A 882 100.61 -32.36 16.47
C ALA A 882 100.98 -33.46 15.46
N ASP A 883 100.85 -33.22 14.15
CA ASP A 883 101.16 -34.21 13.10
C ASP A 883 102.68 -34.44 12.93
N GLY A 884 103.53 -33.51 13.40
CA GLY A 884 104.98 -33.67 13.44
C GLY A 884 105.78 -32.36 13.24
N ALA A 885 107.07 -32.39 13.60
CA ALA A 885 107.98 -31.23 13.49
C ALA A 885 108.29 -30.77 12.05
N VAL A 886 107.88 -31.55 11.05
CA VAL A 886 107.86 -31.20 9.63
C VAL A 886 106.50 -31.59 9.08
N LEU A 887 105.75 -30.62 8.55
CA LEU A 887 104.41 -30.83 7.99
C LEU A 887 104.47 -30.85 6.47
N THR A 888 103.84 -31.84 5.83
CA THR A 888 103.71 -31.90 4.37
C THR A 888 102.37 -31.28 3.96
N ILE A 889 102.37 -30.04 3.48
CA ILE A 889 101.15 -29.26 3.21
C ILE A 889 100.95 -29.13 1.70
N ALA A 890 99.74 -29.44 1.23
CA ALA A 890 99.34 -29.22 -0.16
C ALA A 890 99.16 -27.72 -0.44
N LEU A 891 99.77 -27.21 -1.51
CA LEU A 891 99.59 -25.82 -1.90
C LEU A 891 98.32 -25.59 -2.74
N PRO A 892 97.78 -24.37 -2.73
CA PRO A 892 96.62 -24.01 -3.55
C PRO A 892 96.96 -23.99 -5.04
N ASP A 893 95.95 -24.17 -5.89
CA ASP A 893 96.12 -24.10 -7.35
C ASP A 893 96.27 -22.65 -7.88
N GLU A 894 95.97 -21.64 -7.06
CA GLU A 894 95.95 -20.21 -7.41
C GLU A 894 97.33 -19.53 -7.20
N PRO A 895 98.06 -19.12 -8.26
CA PRO A 895 99.34 -18.44 -8.11
C PRO A 895 99.25 -17.09 -7.40
N GLY A 896 100.36 -16.65 -6.79
CA GLY A 896 100.48 -15.35 -6.13
C GLY A 896 101.33 -15.37 -4.86
N ASP A 897 101.28 -14.29 -4.09
CA ASP A 897 101.97 -14.19 -2.80
C ASP A 897 101.10 -14.68 -1.64
N TYR A 898 101.72 -15.46 -0.76
CA TYR A 898 101.13 -16.11 0.41
C TYR A 898 102.02 -15.90 1.65
N LEU A 899 101.42 -16.11 2.82
CA LEU A 899 102.10 -16.24 4.10
C LEU A 899 101.86 -17.64 4.66
N ILE A 900 102.93 -18.25 5.14
CA ILE A 900 102.92 -19.42 6.03
C ILE A 900 103.02 -18.87 7.45
N GLN A 901 102.10 -19.23 8.35
CA GLN A 901 102.01 -18.66 9.70
C GLN A 901 101.75 -19.75 10.74
N TYR A 902 102.48 -19.73 11.86
CA TYR A 902 102.22 -20.55 13.04
C TYR A 902 101.14 -19.87 13.88
N PHE A 903 100.04 -20.56 14.15
CA PHE A 903 98.97 -20.11 15.04
C PHE A 903 98.95 -20.87 16.37
N VAL A 904 98.90 -20.12 17.47
CA VAL A 904 98.46 -20.68 18.74
C VAL A 904 96.95 -20.83 18.72
N SER A 905 96.45 -22.04 18.96
CA SER A 905 95.04 -22.37 18.70
C SER A 905 94.06 -21.65 19.64
N ALA A 906 94.47 -21.48 20.90
CA ALA A 906 93.61 -21.01 21.99
C ALA A 906 92.98 -19.62 21.77
N ASP A 907 93.70 -18.71 21.11
CA ASP A 907 93.18 -17.38 20.73
C ASP A 907 93.42 -17.01 19.25
N ARG A 908 93.96 -17.95 18.45
CA ARG A 908 94.27 -17.80 17.02
C ARG A 908 95.26 -16.67 16.72
N THR A 909 96.18 -16.39 17.65
CA THR A 909 97.28 -15.44 17.45
C THR A 909 98.40 -16.07 16.62
N ALA A 910 98.89 -15.35 15.61
CA ALA A 910 100.10 -15.73 14.88
C ALA A 910 101.35 -15.42 15.73
N ILE A 911 102.27 -16.39 15.88
CA ILE A 911 103.52 -16.21 16.64
C ILE A 911 104.80 -16.31 15.79
N ALA A 912 104.70 -16.81 14.56
CA ALA A 912 105.75 -16.76 13.55
C ALA A 912 105.15 -16.70 12.15
N GLU A 913 105.82 -16.03 11.22
CA GLU A 913 105.40 -15.94 9.81
C GLU A 913 106.58 -16.02 8.82
N ARG A 914 106.28 -16.47 7.59
CA ARG A 914 107.22 -16.59 6.48
C ARG A 914 106.49 -16.38 5.15
N ALA A 915 107.10 -15.64 4.22
CA ALA A 915 106.53 -15.44 2.89
C ALA A 915 106.76 -16.65 1.96
N LEU A 916 105.79 -16.89 1.07
CA LEU A 916 105.82 -17.92 0.02
C LEU A 916 105.22 -17.33 -1.26
N THR A 917 105.91 -17.44 -2.40
CA THR A 917 105.34 -17.08 -3.72
C THR A 917 105.04 -18.33 -4.53
N ILE A 918 103.77 -18.53 -4.87
CA ILE A 918 103.28 -19.68 -5.64
C ILE A 918 103.20 -19.30 -7.12
N ARG A 919 103.73 -20.16 -7.99
CA ARG A 919 103.82 -19.94 -9.45
C ARG A 919 103.02 -20.95 -10.26
#